data_AF-A0A2N2JDH6-F1
#
_entry.id   AF-A0A2N2JDH6-F1
#
_cell.length_a   1.000
_cell.length_b   1.000
_cell.length_c   1.000
_cell.angle_alpha   90.00
_cell.angle_beta   90.00
_cell.angle_gamma   90.00
#
_symmetry.space_group_name_H-M   'P 1'
#
loop_
_entity.id
_entity.type
_entity.pdbx_description
1 polymer ?
#
loop_
_entity_poly.entity_id
_entity_poly.type
_entity_poly.pdbx_seq_one_letter_code
_entity_poly.pdbx_strand_id
1 'polypeptide(L)'
;MSAADAHAAEAGDDTEGSDADAIPDGDAVALDASTPALPSTLGPTITAPAADPLAGIGGESCPVYQDTRCEAGELQRCDVFDSIAHIWTTAQDPLLRRALLYDRYYDRYTSADGQTVERRFDQAMPADTPESVWGAPEHFAGWDGAGDAAIWTGVALVSDAYRYAVTGTGADYRRMEDRTRTLLTMFDVTGVPGYLARYHFLRVAPGSPVTDQHVVRAAAAESVGRRDHAIKDPSAVPDLPAAYLSGYPDGAGGTVTGTPMWNGHPSIDQYSGPTVAFPIVWDLLRDEDLKARVARHLTCYLNRLERVEIVHLQSNPTLLEIVTSYFAGGALDLDPDDIDLTQTDTVVMFLLRGINESNLATYDATCPDGPPTTAARIYDAADEDFLAQLFALVGELTEDDSKPESPTEIAHAYAPSLRGGDAGHLLQIAAAAWRMTGDDRYRAFIEDDLIGTIAADRVALTAQAFRLPDWCISFYGDHITYPAIWQLLTALGKSPLRRTMLRVMNEEMWDKALVTHRSAKFAVMYASLGEDALLPAHAQIAADVPAILAGVGGPVGSLEAPRRTYDLPRAEVVAALSEAGLATRCPTEGERARCEDGQTILGIPVAGEDISHPCDGRPAECVMADGECTDALAAQGLPPQLRQYADFMWQRDPFSMGDPNAVDGTRQSPGRDLSEPYWMARYYGLVRGGEGRVLAWRDTGGSCEE
;
A
#
# COMPACT_ATOMS: atom_id res chain seq x y z
N MET A 1 -18.99 46.43 2.07
CA MET A 1 -19.71 47.69 2.38
C MET A 1 -19.34 48.12 3.79
N SER A 2 -18.71 49.29 3.90
CA SER A 2 -18.50 50.19 5.06
C SER A 2 -18.87 49.76 6.49
N ALA A 3 -17.82 49.72 7.34
CA ALA A 3 -17.65 50.33 8.68
C ALA A 3 -18.55 49.92 9.87
N ALA A 4 -17.94 49.56 11.00
CA ALA A 4 -17.72 50.49 12.13
C ALA A 4 -17.04 49.81 13.35
N ASP A 5 -16.30 50.65 14.09
CA ASP A 5 -15.51 50.44 15.31
C ASP A 5 -16.25 49.87 16.54
N ALA A 6 -15.52 49.23 17.47
CA ALA A 6 -15.27 49.76 18.83
C ALA A 6 -14.57 48.77 19.81
N HIS A 7 -13.38 49.19 20.27
CA HIS A 7 -12.78 49.12 21.62
C HIS A 7 -12.93 47.92 22.60
N ALA A 8 -11.77 47.31 22.86
CA ALA A 8 -11.00 47.26 24.12
C ALA A 8 -11.64 46.77 25.45
N ALA A 9 -11.04 45.71 26.01
CA ALA A 9 -10.78 45.58 27.45
C ALA A 9 -9.54 44.69 27.70
N GLU A 10 -8.57 45.24 28.43
CA GLU A 10 -7.39 44.55 28.98
C GLU A 10 -7.77 43.57 30.10
N ALA A 11 -7.13 42.40 30.12
CA ALA A 11 -6.73 41.59 31.28
C ALA A 11 -6.14 40.29 30.71
N GLY A 12 -5.02 39.71 31.12
CA GLY A 12 -4.11 39.92 32.23
C GLY A 12 -3.18 38.71 32.17
N ASP A 13 -1.90 38.99 32.18
CA ASP A 13 -0.77 38.05 32.26
C ASP A 13 -0.94 37.10 33.46
N ASP A 14 -0.65 35.80 33.25
CA ASP A 14 -0.17 34.83 34.24
C ASP A 14 0.02 33.47 33.54
N THR A 15 1.16 33.28 32.89
CA THR A 15 1.65 31.94 32.50
C THR A 15 2.90 31.60 33.30
N GLU A 16 2.72 30.82 34.36
CA GLU A 16 3.81 30.13 35.06
C GLU A 16 4.32 29.00 34.16
N GLY A 17 5.60 29.11 33.79
CA GLY A 17 6.31 28.15 32.97
C GLY A 17 6.59 26.84 33.71
N SER A 18 6.36 25.73 33.01
CA SER A 18 6.97 24.44 33.33
C SER A 18 8.20 24.26 32.44
N ASP A 19 9.37 24.16 33.07
CA ASP A 19 10.66 23.87 32.46
C ASP A 19 10.58 22.61 31.59
N ALA A 20 10.66 22.79 30.28
CA ALA A 20 10.96 21.72 29.33
C ALA A 20 12.48 21.55 29.30
N ASP A 21 12.94 20.38 29.75
CA ASP A 21 14.33 19.97 29.67
C ASP A 21 14.83 20.06 28.23
N ALA A 22 15.83 20.91 28.02
CA ALA A 22 16.50 21.07 26.73
C ALA A 22 17.17 19.76 26.32
N ILE A 23 16.75 19.21 25.18
CA ILE A 23 17.46 18.15 24.47
C ILE A 23 18.83 18.72 24.06
N PRO A 24 19.95 18.04 24.38
CA PRO A 24 21.27 18.55 24.03
C PRO A 24 21.44 18.59 22.50
N ASP A 25 21.84 19.75 21.98
CA ASP A 25 22.29 19.95 20.59
C ASP A 25 23.35 18.90 20.24
N GLY A 26 22.94 17.87 19.51
CA GLY A 26 23.86 16.94 18.87
C GLY A 26 24.55 17.66 17.71
N ASP A 27 25.88 17.63 17.67
CA ASP A 27 26.67 18.19 16.58
C ASP A 27 26.11 17.72 15.22
N ALA A 28 25.52 18.64 14.45
CA ALA A 28 25.02 18.38 13.11
C ALA A 28 26.16 17.82 12.24
N VAL A 29 26.06 16.54 11.90
CA VAL A 29 27.05 15.88 11.04
C VAL A 29 26.87 16.43 9.63
N ALA A 30 27.72 17.39 9.25
CA ALA A 30 27.72 17.95 7.91
C ALA A 30 27.82 16.82 6.86
N LEU A 31 26.82 16.72 5.99
CA LEU A 31 26.82 15.78 4.87
C LEU A 31 27.97 16.16 3.92
N ASP A 32 28.90 15.24 3.71
CA ASP A 32 29.97 15.39 2.71
C ASP A 32 29.34 15.59 1.32
N ALA A 33 29.83 16.56 0.55
CA ALA A 33 29.33 16.89 -0.77
C ALA A 33 29.64 15.82 -1.84
N SER A 34 30.37 14.75 -1.50
CA SER A 34 30.62 13.63 -2.40
C SER A 34 29.36 12.80 -2.65
N THR A 35 29.10 12.44 -3.91
CA THR A 35 28.04 11.51 -4.32
C THR A 35 28.09 10.22 -3.48
N PRO A 36 27.00 9.84 -2.78
CA PRO A 36 26.91 8.58 -2.05
C PRO A 36 27.25 7.38 -2.93
N ALA A 37 28.38 6.71 -2.68
CA ALA A 37 28.73 5.51 -3.43
C ALA A 37 27.78 4.35 -3.09
N LEU A 38 27.21 3.69 -4.10
CA LEU A 38 26.49 2.43 -3.90
C LEU A 38 27.45 1.31 -3.49
N PRO A 39 26.97 0.28 -2.75
CA PRO A 39 27.76 -0.94 -2.56
C PRO A 39 28.08 -1.59 -3.92
N SER A 40 29.07 -2.48 -3.99
CA SER A 40 29.38 -3.19 -5.24
C SER A 40 28.28 -4.16 -5.70
N THR A 41 27.41 -4.58 -4.78
CA THR A 41 26.28 -5.48 -4.99
C THR A 41 25.18 -5.16 -3.98
N LEU A 42 23.93 -5.31 -4.39
CA LEU A 42 22.77 -5.23 -3.49
C LEU A 42 22.46 -6.59 -2.86
N GLY A 43 22.02 -6.56 -1.59
CA GLY A 43 21.64 -7.76 -0.85
C GLY A 43 20.20 -8.21 -1.13
N PRO A 44 19.85 -9.47 -0.86
CA PRO A 44 18.47 -9.92 -0.81
C PRO A 44 17.74 -9.32 0.40
N THR A 45 16.44 -9.00 0.27
CA THR A 45 15.61 -8.64 1.44
C THR A 45 15.43 -9.84 2.37
N ILE A 46 15.15 -11.02 1.83
CA ILE A 46 15.09 -12.28 2.57
C ILE A 46 16.30 -13.11 2.18
N THR A 47 17.22 -13.36 3.12
CA THR A 47 18.50 -14.02 2.82
C THR A 47 18.33 -15.46 2.34
N ALA A 48 17.47 -16.22 3.02
CA ALA A 48 17.09 -17.57 2.66
C ALA A 48 15.81 -17.97 3.42
N PRO A 49 14.99 -18.86 2.87
CA PRO A 49 13.93 -19.49 3.64
C PRO A 49 14.50 -20.45 4.68
N ALA A 50 13.74 -20.71 5.74
CA ALA A 50 14.03 -21.80 6.68
C ALA A 50 14.14 -23.15 5.94
N ALA A 51 14.94 -24.07 6.49
CA ALA A 51 14.97 -25.43 5.97
C ALA A 51 13.59 -26.09 6.16
N ASP A 52 13.14 -26.87 5.17
CA ASP A 52 11.86 -27.57 5.25
C ASP A 52 11.86 -28.51 6.47
N PRO A 53 11.06 -28.21 7.51
CA PRO A 53 11.11 -28.96 8.75
C PRO A 53 10.40 -30.31 8.64
N LEU A 54 9.70 -30.61 7.54
CA LEU A 54 9.09 -31.92 7.27
C LEU A 54 10.01 -32.85 6.46
N ALA A 55 11.11 -32.32 5.92
CA ALA A 55 12.06 -33.10 5.14
C ALA A 55 12.61 -34.28 5.97
N GLY A 56 12.38 -35.50 5.49
CA GLY A 56 12.81 -36.74 6.15
C GLY A 56 11.91 -37.27 7.27
N ILE A 57 10.82 -36.55 7.62
CA ILE A 57 9.85 -36.97 8.66
C ILE A 57 8.65 -37.71 8.03
N GLY A 58 8.45 -37.60 6.71
CA GLY A 58 7.38 -38.29 5.98
C GLY A 58 6.02 -37.59 6.05
N GLY A 59 5.95 -36.36 6.55
CA GLY A 59 4.75 -35.52 6.52
C GLY A 59 4.67 -34.71 5.22
N GLU A 60 3.46 -34.60 4.65
CA GLU A 60 3.21 -33.73 3.50
C GLU A 60 2.68 -32.36 3.98
N SER A 61 3.37 -31.28 3.61
CA SER A 61 2.90 -29.92 3.90
C SER A 61 1.59 -29.59 3.19
N CYS A 62 0.74 -28.80 3.82
CA CYS A 62 -0.54 -28.36 3.25
C CYS A 62 -0.68 -26.82 3.29
N PRO A 63 -1.38 -26.21 2.32
CA PRO A 63 -1.38 -24.74 2.18
C PRO A 63 -2.39 -24.02 3.08
N VAL A 64 -3.58 -24.61 3.26
CA VAL A 64 -4.74 -23.93 3.87
C VAL A 64 -5.10 -24.58 5.20
N TYR A 65 -4.99 -23.81 6.28
CA TYR A 65 -5.26 -24.31 7.64
C TYR A 65 -6.67 -24.88 7.77
N GLN A 66 -6.78 -26.07 8.36
CA GLN A 66 -8.02 -26.83 8.58
C GLN A 66 -8.77 -27.26 7.31
N ASP A 67 -8.16 -27.12 6.13
CA ASP A 67 -8.68 -27.69 4.92
C ASP A 67 -8.73 -29.22 5.00
N THR A 68 -9.60 -29.85 4.20
CA THR A 68 -9.78 -31.30 4.20
C THR A 68 -9.65 -31.86 2.80
N ARG A 69 -9.02 -33.03 2.68
CA ARG A 69 -8.95 -33.76 1.41
C ARG A 69 -9.17 -35.25 1.62
N CYS A 70 -9.49 -35.94 0.54
CA CYS A 70 -9.57 -37.38 0.48
C CYS A 70 -8.36 -37.94 -0.25
N GLU A 71 -7.52 -38.70 0.45
CA GLU A 71 -6.33 -39.35 -0.11
C GLU A 71 -6.40 -40.84 0.19
N ALA A 72 -6.38 -41.68 -0.84
CA ALA A 72 -6.50 -43.14 -0.72
C ALA A 72 -7.73 -43.64 0.08
N GLY A 73 -8.82 -42.86 0.14
CA GLY A 73 -10.05 -43.20 0.87
C GLY A 73 -10.06 -42.74 2.34
N GLU A 74 -8.95 -42.18 2.83
CA GLU A 74 -8.82 -41.62 4.17
C GLU A 74 -9.05 -40.11 4.14
N LEU A 75 -9.86 -39.62 5.09
CA LEU A 75 -10.08 -38.20 5.28
C LEU A 75 -8.88 -37.60 6.01
N GLN A 76 -8.19 -36.68 5.34
CA GLN A 76 -7.08 -35.92 5.91
C GLN A 76 -7.51 -34.47 6.18
N ARG A 77 -6.96 -33.89 7.25
CA ARG A 77 -7.13 -32.48 7.60
C ARG A 77 -5.77 -31.79 7.68
N CYS A 78 -5.68 -30.60 7.10
CA CYS A 78 -4.52 -29.75 7.23
C CYS A 78 -4.46 -29.16 8.64
N ASP A 79 -3.48 -29.57 9.44
CA ASP A 79 -3.40 -29.20 10.86
C ASP A 79 -1.98 -28.76 11.22
N VAL A 80 -1.81 -28.20 12.42
CA VAL A 80 -0.50 -27.73 12.89
C VAL A 80 0.33 -28.89 13.42
N PHE A 81 1.48 -29.10 12.79
CA PHE A 81 2.50 -30.07 13.19
C PHE A 81 3.66 -29.37 13.91
N ASP A 82 4.05 -29.91 15.06
CA ASP A 82 5.29 -29.57 15.76
C ASP A 82 6.45 -30.36 15.18
N SER A 83 7.29 -29.71 14.37
CA SER A 83 8.48 -30.39 13.84
C SER A 83 9.58 -30.63 14.87
N ILE A 84 9.58 -29.90 16.00
CA ILE A 84 10.59 -30.08 17.06
C ILE A 84 10.19 -31.25 17.96
N ALA A 85 8.94 -31.31 18.40
CA ALA A 85 8.45 -32.40 19.25
C ALA A 85 7.89 -33.60 18.48
N HIS A 86 7.74 -33.50 17.15
CA HIS A 86 7.14 -34.51 16.27
C HIS A 86 5.71 -34.90 16.69
N ILE A 87 4.88 -33.91 17.04
CA ILE A 87 3.48 -34.13 17.46
C ILE A 87 2.51 -33.17 16.75
N TRP A 88 1.28 -33.64 16.55
CA TRP A 88 0.16 -32.77 16.19
C TRP A 88 -0.28 -31.98 17.42
N THR A 89 -0.47 -30.67 17.29
CA THR A 89 -0.88 -29.82 18.43
C THR A 89 -2.15 -29.05 18.14
N THR A 90 -3.06 -29.07 19.12
CA THR A 90 -4.22 -28.17 19.20
C THR A 90 -3.95 -26.97 20.11
N ALA A 91 -2.91 -27.05 20.96
CA ALA A 91 -2.45 -25.97 21.81
C ALA A 91 -1.51 -25.06 20.99
N GLN A 92 -2.12 -24.22 20.16
CA GLN A 92 -1.40 -23.22 19.37
C GLN A 92 -1.28 -21.93 20.18
N ASP A 93 -0.19 -21.21 19.95
CA ASP A 93 -0.12 -19.80 20.31
C ASP A 93 -1.33 -19.05 19.73
N PRO A 94 -2.08 -18.24 20.50
CA PRO A 94 -3.29 -17.58 20.03
C PRO A 94 -3.06 -16.68 18.81
N LEU A 95 -1.89 -16.03 18.72
CA LEU A 95 -1.57 -15.15 17.59
C LEU A 95 -1.24 -15.97 16.34
N LEU A 96 -0.49 -17.07 16.46
CA LEU A 96 -0.28 -18.01 15.36
C LEU A 96 -1.62 -18.56 14.83
N ARG A 97 -2.49 -19.03 15.73
CA ARG A 97 -3.81 -19.56 15.35
C ARG A 97 -4.62 -18.53 14.57
N ARG A 98 -4.63 -17.28 15.03
CA ARG A 98 -5.33 -16.18 14.36
C ARG A 98 -4.74 -15.89 12.98
N ALA A 99 -3.42 -15.81 12.86
CA ALA A 99 -2.75 -15.61 11.57
C ALA A 99 -3.10 -16.72 10.56
N LEU A 100 -3.11 -17.98 10.99
CA LEU A 100 -3.49 -19.12 10.16
C LEU A 100 -4.97 -19.09 9.73
N LEU A 101 -5.88 -18.64 10.62
CA LEU A 101 -7.29 -18.43 10.28
C LEU A 101 -7.46 -17.32 9.25
N TYR A 102 -6.74 -16.22 9.40
CA TYR A 102 -6.79 -15.10 8.46
C TYR A 102 -6.22 -15.45 7.09
N ASP A 103 -5.12 -16.20 7.04
CA ASP A 103 -4.61 -16.73 5.77
C ASP A 103 -5.62 -17.65 5.09
N ARG A 104 -6.30 -18.53 5.86
CA ARG A 104 -7.39 -19.38 5.34
C ARG A 104 -8.55 -18.55 4.80
N TYR A 105 -9.01 -17.55 5.55
CA TYR A 105 -10.13 -16.70 5.12
C TYR A 105 -9.78 -15.96 3.85
N TYR A 106 -8.53 -15.50 3.75
CA TYR A 106 -8.02 -14.89 2.55
C TYR A 106 -8.11 -15.84 1.35
N ASP A 107 -7.53 -17.03 1.47
CA ASP A 107 -7.44 -18.01 0.39
C ASP A 107 -8.79 -18.46 -0.14
N ARG A 108 -9.77 -18.61 0.77
CA ARG A 108 -11.07 -19.15 0.43
C ARG A 108 -12.04 -18.10 -0.08
N TYR A 109 -11.91 -16.85 0.36
CA TYR A 109 -13.02 -15.90 0.27
C TYR A 109 -12.66 -14.54 -0.27
N THR A 110 -11.38 -14.17 -0.40
CA THR A 110 -10.97 -12.82 -0.85
C THR A 110 -9.84 -12.82 -1.89
N SER A 111 -9.62 -13.97 -2.55
CA SER A 111 -8.64 -14.13 -3.63
C SER A 111 -9.23 -14.63 -4.96
N ALA A 112 -10.33 -14.03 -5.42
CA ALA A 112 -11.01 -14.39 -6.66
C ALA A 112 -10.09 -14.24 -7.88
N ASP A 113 -10.03 -15.26 -8.75
CA ASP A 113 -9.02 -15.33 -9.83
C ASP A 113 -7.55 -15.22 -9.34
N GLY A 114 -7.31 -15.42 -8.04
CA GLY A 114 -6.04 -15.11 -7.38
C GLY A 114 -5.80 -13.62 -7.11
N GLN A 115 -6.70 -12.73 -7.52
CA GLN A 115 -6.60 -11.30 -7.24
C GLN A 115 -7.18 -11.00 -5.86
N THR A 116 -6.54 -10.12 -5.11
CA THR A 116 -7.04 -9.70 -3.80
C THR A 116 -8.22 -8.74 -3.96
N VAL A 117 -9.36 -9.07 -3.36
CA VAL A 117 -10.63 -8.33 -3.48
C VAL A 117 -11.43 -8.39 -2.18
N GLU A 118 -12.40 -7.51 -1.99
CA GLU A 118 -13.32 -7.59 -0.86
C GLU A 118 -14.55 -8.41 -1.21
N ARG A 119 -14.98 -9.30 -0.31
CA ARG A 119 -16.21 -10.06 -0.48
C ARG A 119 -17.39 -9.23 0.01
N ARG A 120 -18.38 -8.98 -0.86
CA ARG A 120 -19.65 -8.34 -0.49
C ARG A 120 -20.73 -9.38 -0.25
N PHE A 121 -21.51 -9.19 0.81
CA PHE A 121 -22.63 -10.04 1.18
C PHE A 121 -23.97 -9.41 0.76
N ASP A 122 -25.00 -10.25 0.63
CA ASP A 122 -26.38 -9.81 0.33
C ASP A 122 -27.13 -9.34 1.58
N GLN A 123 -26.58 -9.62 2.76
CA GLN A 123 -27.08 -9.23 4.06
C GLN A 123 -25.92 -9.01 5.06
N ALA A 124 -26.21 -8.38 6.18
CA ALA A 124 -25.28 -8.21 7.28
C ALA A 124 -24.80 -9.57 7.85
N MET A 125 -23.50 -9.71 8.09
CA MET A 125 -22.88 -10.89 8.70
C MET A 125 -22.23 -10.55 10.05
N PRO A 126 -22.95 -10.70 11.17
CA PRO A 126 -22.40 -10.49 12.52
C PRO A 126 -21.13 -11.28 12.80
N ALA A 127 -20.32 -10.81 13.74
CA ALA A 127 -19.00 -11.38 14.04
C ALA A 127 -19.04 -12.84 14.51
N ASP A 128 -20.11 -13.25 15.18
CA ASP A 128 -20.34 -14.61 15.66
C ASP A 128 -20.99 -15.54 14.62
N THR A 129 -21.28 -15.03 13.41
CA THR A 129 -21.81 -15.84 12.31
C THR A 129 -20.82 -16.96 11.98
N PRO A 130 -21.24 -18.24 11.94
CA PRO A 130 -20.36 -19.36 11.61
C PRO A 130 -19.84 -19.31 10.17
N GLU A 131 -18.62 -19.79 9.92
CA GLU A 131 -18.01 -19.88 8.57
C GLU A 131 -18.84 -20.70 7.58
N SER A 132 -19.52 -21.74 8.06
CA SER A 132 -20.44 -22.52 7.22
C SER A 132 -21.64 -21.72 6.71
N VAL A 133 -21.93 -20.57 7.32
CA VAL A 133 -23.01 -19.66 6.91
C VAL A 133 -22.43 -18.53 6.09
N TRP A 134 -21.56 -17.67 6.65
CA TRP A 134 -21.08 -16.50 5.89
C TRP A 134 -20.19 -16.86 4.69
N GLY A 135 -19.50 -18.00 4.74
CA GLY A 135 -18.69 -18.50 3.64
C GLY A 135 -19.50 -19.18 2.54
N ALA A 136 -20.82 -19.32 2.71
CA ALA A 136 -21.67 -20.03 1.77
C ALA A 136 -21.95 -19.17 0.51
N PRO A 137 -21.96 -19.76 -0.69
CA PRO A 137 -22.19 -19.02 -1.94
C PRO A 137 -23.53 -18.29 -2.01
N GLU A 138 -24.58 -18.79 -1.34
CA GLU A 138 -25.91 -18.16 -1.32
C GLU A 138 -25.92 -16.76 -0.70
N HIS A 139 -24.90 -16.44 0.11
CA HIS A 139 -24.76 -15.14 0.76
C HIS A 139 -23.80 -14.20 0.02
N PHE A 140 -23.22 -14.65 -1.09
CA PHE A 140 -22.32 -13.83 -1.89
C PHE A 140 -23.10 -12.88 -2.80
N ALA A 141 -22.82 -11.59 -2.72
CA ALA A 141 -23.45 -10.58 -3.57
C ALA A 141 -22.52 -9.97 -4.63
N GLY A 142 -21.21 -10.12 -4.49
CA GLY A 142 -20.23 -9.64 -5.46
C GLY A 142 -18.87 -9.32 -4.85
N TRP A 143 -18.00 -8.74 -5.69
CA TRP A 143 -16.67 -8.27 -5.31
C TRP A 143 -16.63 -6.76 -5.29
N ASP A 144 -16.05 -6.19 -4.24
CA ASP A 144 -15.73 -4.77 -4.13
C ASP A 144 -14.19 -4.61 -4.07
N GLY A 145 -13.69 -3.37 -4.19
CA GLY A 145 -12.27 -3.06 -4.04
C GLY A 145 -11.33 -3.56 -5.15
N ALA A 146 -11.85 -4.20 -6.20
CA ALA A 146 -11.02 -4.73 -7.29
C ALA A 146 -10.16 -3.67 -8.00
N GLY A 147 -10.54 -2.39 -7.95
CA GLY A 147 -9.74 -1.28 -8.45
C GLY A 147 -8.33 -1.20 -7.85
N ASP A 148 -8.10 -1.79 -6.66
CA ASP A 148 -6.82 -1.81 -5.96
C ASP A 148 -6.24 -3.22 -5.83
N ALA A 149 -6.75 -4.17 -6.62
CA ALA A 149 -6.31 -5.56 -6.55
C ALA A 149 -4.81 -5.72 -6.76
N ALA A 150 -4.18 -4.90 -7.62
CA ALA A 150 -2.74 -4.97 -7.86
C ALA A 150 -1.89 -4.66 -6.62
N ILE A 151 -2.19 -3.56 -5.90
CA ILE A 151 -1.48 -3.22 -4.67
C ILE A 151 -1.77 -4.27 -3.58
N TRP A 152 -3.02 -4.66 -3.43
CA TRP A 152 -3.43 -5.62 -2.39
C TRP A 152 -2.88 -7.03 -2.63
N THR A 153 -2.75 -7.45 -3.89
CA THR A 153 -2.12 -8.72 -4.25
C THR A 153 -0.61 -8.67 -4.02
N GLY A 154 0.03 -7.52 -4.21
CA GLY A 154 1.40 -7.28 -3.76
C GLY A 154 1.55 -7.45 -2.25
N VAL A 155 0.66 -6.85 -1.46
CA VAL A 155 0.63 -7.02 0.01
C VAL A 155 0.45 -8.49 0.42
N ALA A 156 -0.45 -9.20 -0.23
CA ALA A 156 -0.63 -10.64 -0.01
C ALA A 156 0.64 -11.45 -0.38
N LEU A 157 1.33 -11.07 -1.46
CA LEU A 157 2.58 -11.72 -1.87
C LEU A 157 3.70 -11.51 -0.85
N VAL A 158 3.82 -10.31 -0.26
CA VAL A 158 4.77 -10.06 0.83
C VAL A 158 4.48 -10.98 2.01
N SER A 159 3.21 -11.08 2.43
CA SER A 159 2.78 -12.00 3.50
C SER A 159 3.16 -13.45 3.20
N ASP A 160 2.86 -13.93 1.99
CA ASP A 160 3.14 -15.31 1.56
C ASP A 160 4.65 -15.58 1.47
N ALA A 161 5.45 -14.60 1.05
CA ALA A 161 6.92 -14.68 1.01
C ALA A 161 7.52 -14.83 2.42
N TYR A 162 7.09 -14.01 3.37
CA TYR A 162 7.58 -14.10 4.75
C TYR A 162 7.09 -15.36 5.46
N ARG A 163 5.87 -15.81 5.18
CA ARG A 163 5.38 -17.11 5.67
C ARG A 163 6.28 -18.24 5.19
N TYR A 164 6.55 -18.32 3.88
CA TYR A 164 7.48 -19.31 3.33
C TYR A 164 8.88 -19.18 3.92
N ALA A 165 9.37 -17.94 4.12
CA ALA A 165 10.68 -17.72 4.73
C ALA A 165 10.76 -18.27 6.16
N VAL A 166 9.67 -18.20 6.93
CA VAL A 166 9.59 -18.73 8.31
C VAL A 166 9.39 -20.24 8.34
N THR A 167 8.53 -20.79 7.46
CA THR A 167 8.09 -22.19 7.55
C THR A 167 8.95 -23.14 6.72
N GLY A 168 9.56 -22.67 5.62
CA GLY A 168 10.38 -23.46 4.71
C GLY A 168 9.63 -24.54 3.90
N THR A 169 8.31 -24.68 4.06
CA THR A 169 7.59 -25.84 3.52
C THR A 169 7.36 -25.75 2.00
N GLY A 170 7.22 -26.91 1.36
CA GLY A 170 6.87 -26.98 -0.06
C GLY A 170 5.50 -26.38 -0.40
N ALA A 171 4.52 -26.46 0.50
CA ALA A 171 3.21 -25.86 0.30
C ALA A 171 3.25 -24.33 0.36
N ASP A 172 3.98 -23.75 1.32
CA ASP A 172 4.12 -22.29 1.42
C ASP A 172 4.98 -21.71 0.28
N TYR A 173 5.97 -22.48 -0.22
CA TYR A 173 6.68 -22.12 -1.46
C TYR A 173 5.71 -22.00 -2.64
N ARG A 174 4.86 -23.02 -2.87
CA ARG A 174 3.87 -23.01 -3.96
C ARG A 174 2.89 -21.85 -3.82
N ARG A 175 2.41 -21.59 -2.61
CA ARG A 175 1.55 -20.43 -2.30
C ARG A 175 2.18 -19.10 -2.75
N MET A 176 3.43 -18.86 -2.38
CA MET A 176 4.18 -17.65 -2.78
C MET A 176 4.41 -17.60 -4.30
N GLU A 177 4.76 -18.73 -4.92
CA GLU A 177 4.96 -18.82 -6.36
C GLU A 177 3.67 -18.54 -7.14
N ASP A 178 2.54 -19.15 -6.74
CA ASP A 178 1.23 -18.95 -7.36
C ASP A 178 0.78 -17.49 -7.25
N ARG A 179 1.01 -16.86 -6.09
CA ARG A 179 0.71 -15.42 -5.91
C ARG A 179 1.60 -14.53 -6.78
N THR A 180 2.86 -14.92 -6.99
CA THR A 180 3.77 -14.24 -7.92
C THR A 180 3.23 -14.31 -9.35
N ARG A 181 2.76 -15.49 -9.77
CA ARG A 181 2.12 -15.70 -11.08
C ARG A 181 0.88 -14.83 -11.24
N THR A 182 0.00 -14.78 -10.24
CA THR A 182 -1.20 -13.91 -10.30
C THR A 182 -0.82 -12.44 -10.48
N LEU A 183 0.16 -11.94 -9.72
CA LEU A 183 0.57 -10.54 -9.85
C LEU A 183 1.21 -10.24 -11.21
N LEU A 184 1.92 -11.21 -11.80
CA LEU A 184 2.42 -11.12 -13.18
C LEU A 184 1.29 -11.16 -14.22
N THR A 185 0.24 -11.96 -14.00
CA THR A 185 -0.93 -11.99 -14.89
C THR A 185 -1.52 -10.59 -15.06
N MET A 186 -1.53 -9.75 -14.00
CA MET A 186 -2.01 -8.36 -14.10
C MET A 186 -1.18 -7.48 -15.05
N PHE A 187 0.10 -7.81 -15.29
CA PHE A 187 0.85 -7.19 -16.37
C PHE A 187 0.56 -7.86 -17.72
N ASP A 188 0.53 -9.19 -17.74
CA ASP A 188 0.42 -9.97 -18.98
C ASP A 188 -0.91 -9.72 -19.72
N VAL A 189 -2.01 -9.50 -19.00
CA VAL A 189 -3.34 -9.20 -19.59
C VAL A 189 -3.34 -7.92 -20.43
N THR A 190 -2.42 -6.99 -20.19
CA THR A 190 -2.31 -5.74 -20.94
C THR A 190 -1.65 -5.95 -22.31
N GLY A 191 -0.84 -7.01 -22.45
CA GLY A 191 0.01 -7.25 -23.61
C GLY A 191 1.19 -6.26 -23.75
N VAL A 192 1.40 -5.36 -22.77
CA VAL A 192 2.44 -4.32 -22.78
C VAL A 192 3.41 -4.56 -21.61
N PRO A 193 4.66 -4.98 -21.86
CA PRO A 193 5.60 -5.37 -20.80
C PRO A 193 5.90 -4.21 -19.86
N GLY A 194 5.63 -4.34 -18.57
CA GLY A 194 5.81 -3.27 -17.58
C GLY A 194 4.68 -2.24 -17.51
N TYR A 195 3.57 -2.46 -18.22
CA TYR A 195 2.32 -1.75 -17.96
C TYR A 195 1.40 -2.66 -17.14
N LEU A 196 0.94 -2.18 -16.00
CA LEU A 196 0.13 -2.92 -15.02
C LEU A 196 -1.36 -2.65 -15.24
N ALA A 197 -2.19 -3.70 -15.24
CA ALA A 197 -3.62 -3.55 -15.05
C ALA A 197 -3.93 -3.36 -13.57
N ARG A 198 -4.93 -2.53 -13.24
CA ARG A 198 -5.46 -2.42 -11.87
C ARG A 198 -6.05 -3.76 -11.40
N TYR A 199 -6.78 -4.42 -12.30
CA TYR A 199 -7.32 -5.77 -12.17
C TYR A 199 -7.77 -6.31 -13.53
N HIS A 200 -8.10 -7.60 -13.60
CA HIS A 200 -8.78 -8.25 -14.73
C HIS A 200 -10.11 -8.88 -14.31
N PHE A 201 -11.03 -9.01 -15.26
CA PHE A 201 -12.39 -9.50 -14.99
C PHE A 201 -13.04 -10.13 -16.23
N LEU A 202 -14.11 -10.89 -16.00
CA LEU A 202 -15.01 -11.38 -17.06
C LEU A 202 -16.22 -10.46 -17.21
N ARG A 203 -16.38 -9.88 -18.39
CA ARG A 203 -17.61 -9.18 -18.76
C ARG A 203 -18.67 -10.19 -19.19
N VAL A 204 -19.76 -10.30 -18.44
CA VAL A 204 -20.84 -11.28 -18.67
C VAL A 204 -22.16 -10.60 -19.05
N ALA A 205 -23.12 -11.34 -19.58
CA ALA A 205 -24.44 -10.77 -19.92
C ALA A 205 -25.21 -10.30 -18.66
N PRO A 206 -26.05 -9.25 -18.74
CA PRO A 206 -26.95 -8.88 -17.64
C PRO A 206 -27.80 -10.05 -17.16
N GLY A 207 -27.92 -10.20 -15.83
CA GLY A 207 -28.67 -11.29 -15.21
C GLY A 207 -27.93 -12.63 -15.15
N SER A 208 -26.66 -12.69 -15.57
CA SER A 208 -25.82 -13.88 -15.35
C SER A 208 -25.67 -14.17 -13.85
N PRO A 209 -25.63 -15.44 -13.43
CA PRO A 209 -25.36 -15.81 -12.04
C PRO A 209 -24.05 -15.19 -11.53
N VAL A 210 -24.10 -14.69 -10.29
CA VAL A 210 -22.89 -14.29 -9.56
C VAL A 210 -22.06 -15.52 -9.22
N THR A 211 -20.75 -15.33 -9.14
CA THR A 211 -19.81 -16.39 -8.74
C THR A 211 -18.81 -15.81 -7.77
N ASP A 212 -18.52 -16.57 -6.71
CA ASP A 212 -17.53 -16.22 -5.71
C ASP A 212 -16.15 -16.80 -6.00
N GLN A 213 -15.89 -17.18 -7.25
CA GLN A 213 -14.59 -17.68 -7.72
C GLN A 213 -13.92 -16.73 -8.71
N HIS A 214 -14.72 -15.93 -9.44
CA HIS A 214 -14.25 -15.08 -10.53
C HIS A 214 -14.71 -13.64 -10.35
N VAL A 215 -13.87 -12.69 -10.75
CA VAL A 215 -14.25 -11.28 -10.82
C VAL A 215 -15.09 -11.07 -12.08
N VAL A 216 -16.40 -10.86 -11.91
CA VAL A 216 -17.34 -10.69 -13.03
C VAL A 216 -18.00 -9.31 -13.00
N ARG A 217 -18.23 -8.73 -14.18
CA ARG A 217 -19.00 -7.49 -14.35
C ARG A 217 -20.12 -7.70 -15.37
N ALA A 218 -21.35 -7.39 -14.98
CA ALA A 218 -22.51 -7.52 -15.86
C ALA A 218 -22.54 -6.39 -16.90
N ALA A 219 -22.73 -6.75 -18.18
CA ALA A 219 -22.73 -5.86 -19.31
C ALA A 219 -24.03 -5.02 -19.42
N ALA A 220 -24.29 -4.08 -18.51
CA ALA A 220 -25.22 -2.99 -18.81
C ALA A 220 -24.61 -2.08 -19.92
N ALA A 221 -25.43 -1.38 -20.71
CA ALA A 221 -24.96 -0.55 -21.84
C ALA A 221 -23.95 0.56 -21.43
N GLU A 222 -23.85 0.85 -20.13
CA GLU A 222 -22.99 1.87 -19.50
C GLU A 222 -21.86 1.26 -18.63
N SER A 223 -21.69 -0.07 -18.63
CA SER A 223 -20.90 -0.81 -17.62
C SER A 223 -19.43 -1.08 -17.95
N VAL A 224 -18.94 -0.68 -19.13
CA VAL A 224 -17.52 -0.74 -19.50
C VAL A 224 -17.05 0.70 -19.55
N GLY A 225 -16.24 1.07 -18.57
CA GLY A 225 -15.67 2.41 -18.50
C GLY A 225 -14.58 2.58 -19.54
N ARG A 226 -14.19 3.82 -19.78
CA ARG A 226 -13.12 4.20 -20.71
C ARG A 226 -11.74 3.54 -20.40
N ARG A 227 -11.59 3.06 -19.16
CA ARG A 227 -10.40 2.35 -18.65
C ARG A 227 -10.47 0.84 -18.85
N ASP A 228 -11.59 0.29 -19.31
CA ASP A 228 -11.80 -1.16 -19.42
C ASP A 228 -11.51 -1.64 -20.85
N HIS A 229 -10.49 -2.49 -20.98
CA HIS A 229 -9.96 -2.95 -22.26
C HIS A 229 -10.15 -4.45 -22.42
N ALA A 230 -10.43 -4.90 -23.64
CA ALA A 230 -10.46 -6.34 -23.94
C ALA A 230 -9.05 -6.93 -23.89
N ILE A 231 -8.90 -8.13 -23.33
CA ILE A 231 -7.65 -8.89 -23.43
C ILE A 231 -7.54 -9.38 -24.88
N LYS A 232 -6.49 -8.94 -25.59
CA LYS A 232 -6.34 -9.12 -27.04
C LYS A 232 -6.24 -10.59 -27.46
N ASP A 233 -5.47 -11.38 -26.73
CA ASP A 233 -5.32 -12.83 -26.94
C ASP A 233 -5.30 -13.55 -25.58
N PRO A 234 -6.48 -13.85 -25.00
CA PRO A 234 -6.57 -14.48 -23.69
C PRO A 234 -5.89 -15.86 -23.66
N SER A 235 -5.75 -16.55 -24.80
CA SER A 235 -5.13 -17.87 -24.87
C SER A 235 -3.60 -17.83 -24.78
N ALA A 236 -3.02 -16.66 -25.02
CA ALA A 236 -1.58 -16.42 -24.90
C ALA A 236 -1.17 -15.84 -23.55
N VAL A 237 -2.11 -15.44 -22.68
CA VAL A 237 -1.81 -14.91 -21.35
C VAL A 237 -1.47 -16.08 -20.42
N PRO A 238 -0.25 -16.16 -19.87
CA PRO A 238 0.12 -17.21 -18.94
C PRO A 238 -0.70 -17.11 -17.65
N ASP A 239 -1.01 -18.28 -17.08
CA ASP A 239 -1.66 -18.39 -15.78
C ASP A 239 -3.07 -17.75 -15.71
N LEU A 240 -3.66 -17.36 -16.85
CA LEU A 240 -5.00 -16.79 -16.91
C LEU A 240 -6.04 -17.85 -16.47
N PRO A 241 -7.00 -17.52 -15.59
CA PRO A 241 -7.99 -18.49 -15.13
C PRO A 241 -8.76 -19.11 -16.29
N ALA A 242 -8.93 -20.44 -16.27
CA ALA A 242 -9.57 -21.19 -17.36
C ALA A 242 -10.97 -20.66 -17.71
N ALA A 243 -11.71 -20.14 -16.73
CA ALA A 243 -13.03 -19.54 -16.92
C ALA A 243 -13.03 -18.37 -17.94
N TYR A 244 -11.89 -17.71 -18.16
CA TYR A 244 -11.77 -16.64 -19.14
C TYR A 244 -11.83 -17.17 -20.59
N LEU A 245 -11.53 -18.46 -20.79
CA LEU A 245 -11.59 -19.13 -22.09
C LEU A 245 -12.85 -19.98 -22.25
N SER A 246 -13.22 -20.72 -21.20
CA SER A 246 -14.29 -21.72 -21.26
C SER A 246 -15.59 -21.29 -20.60
N GLY A 247 -15.61 -20.17 -19.87
CA GLY A 247 -16.71 -19.79 -18.99
C GLY A 247 -16.70 -20.54 -17.65
N TYR A 248 -17.62 -20.17 -16.76
CA TYR A 248 -17.81 -20.76 -15.43
C TYR A 248 -19.21 -21.39 -15.27
N PRO A 249 -19.40 -22.35 -14.36
CA PRO A 249 -20.71 -23.00 -14.16
C PRO A 249 -21.81 -22.03 -13.73
N ASP A 250 -23.02 -22.19 -14.26
CA ASP A 250 -24.19 -21.35 -13.92
C ASP A 250 -25.00 -21.86 -12.70
N GLY A 251 -24.59 -22.99 -12.09
CA GLY A 251 -25.30 -23.66 -11.01
C GLY A 251 -26.53 -24.49 -11.43
N ALA A 252 -26.95 -24.40 -12.69
CA ALA A 252 -28.08 -25.13 -13.28
C ALA A 252 -27.64 -26.18 -14.33
N GLY A 253 -26.34 -26.46 -14.40
CA GLY A 253 -25.74 -27.42 -15.34
C GLY A 253 -25.34 -26.82 -16.70
N GLY A 254 -25.46 -25.50 -16.86
CA GLY A 254 -24.93 -24.74 -17.98
C GLY A 254 -23.62 -24.02 -17.67
N THR A 255 -23.22 -23.14 -18.57
CA THR A 255 -21.96 -22.40 -18.50
C THR A 255 -22.18 -20.96 -18.91
N VAL A 256 -21.70 -20.02 -18.07
CA VAL A 256 -21.67 -18.60 -18.36
C VAL A 256 -20.35 -18.27 -19.03
N THR A 257 -20.41 -17.82 -20.28
CA THR A 257 -19.25 -17.30 -21.01
C THR A 257 -19.22 -15.78 -20.93
N GLY A 258 -18.03 -15.20 -20.86
CA GLY A 258 -17.84 -13.75 -20.85
C GLY A 258 -16.76 -13.30 -21.83
N THR A 259 -16.59 -11.98 -21.96
CA THR A 259 -15.42 -11.39 -22.62
C THR A 259 -14.34 -11.10 -21.57
N PRO A 260 -13.13 -11.66 -21.71
CA PRO A 260 -11.98 -11.31 -20.89
C PRO A 260 -11.60 -9.82 -21.00
N MET A 261 -11.57 -9.12 -19.88
CA MET A 261 -11.27 -7.69 -19.79
C MET A 261 -10.17 -7.41 -18.76
N TRP A 262 -9.53 -6.25 -18.87
CA TRP A 262 -8.65 -5.68 -17.86
C TRP A 262 -8.93 -4.19 -17.69
N ASN A 263 -8.63 -3.64 -16.52
CA ASN A 263 -8.82 -2.24 -16.19
C ASN A 263 -7.48 -1.49 -16.13
N GLY A 264 -7.39 -0.38 -16.86
CA GLY A 264 -6.19 0.45 -17.02
C GLY A 264 -6.17 1.69 -16.13
N HIS A 265 -5.40 2.70 -16.55
CA HIS A 265 -5.08 3.90 -15.77
C HIS A 265 -4.58 3.59 -14.34
N PRO A 266 -3.52 2.77 -14.18
CA PRO A 266 -2.95 2.48 -12.87
C PRO A 266 -2.25 3.73 -12.31
N SER A 267 -2.61 4.10 -11.09
CA SER A 267 -1.87 5.08 -10.31
C SER A 267 -0.61 4.44 -9.70
N ILE A 268 0.24 5.29 -9.12
CA ILE A 268 1.52 4.90 -8.48
C ILE A 268 1.35 3.81 -7.41
N ASP A 269 0.22 3.84 -6.72
CA ASP A 269 -0.11 2.91 -5.65
C ASP A 269 -0.31 1.49 -6.16
N GLN A 270 -0.98 1.27 -7.30
CA GLN A 270 -1.08 -0.09 -7.86
C GLN A 270 0.31 -0.67 -8.16
N TYR A 271 1.27 0.15 -8.57
CA TYR A 271 2.66 -0.28 -8.77
C TYR A 271 3.42 -0.52 -7.47
N SER A 272 3.05 0.12 -6.35
CA SER A 272 3.70 -0.11 -5.05
C SER A 272 3.62 -1.58 -4.62
N GLY A 273 2.54 -2.29 -4.97
CA GLY A 273 2.40 -3.73 -4.76
C GLY A 273 3.55 -4.56 -5.38
N PRO A 274 3.65 -4.65 -6.72
CA PRO A 274 4.71 -5.41 -7.37
C PRO A 274 6.10 -4.83 -7.16
N THR A 275 6.27 -3.51 -7.11
CA THR A 275 7.61 -2.90 -6.91
C THR A 275 8.20 -3.22 -5.54
N VAL A 276 7.38 -3.42 -4.50
CA VAL A 276 7.84 -3.89 -3.18
C VAL A 276 7.92 -5.42 -3.14
N ALA A 277 6.93 -6.14 -3.65
CA ALA A 277 6.84 -7.58 -3.50
C ALA A 277 7.83 -8.36 -4.38
N PHE A 278 8.04 -7.96 -5.63
CA PHE A 278 8.92 -8.68 -6.56
C PHE A 278 10.39 -8.73 -6.11
N PRO A 279 11.01 -7.64 -5.62
CA PRO A 279 12.36 -7.70 -5.07
C PRO A 279 12.49 -8.66 -3.89
N ILE A 280 11.43 -8.80 -3.07
CA ILE A 280 11.42 -9.70 -1.91
C ILE A 280 11.41 -11.16 -2.36
N VAL A 281 10.54 -11.51 -3.33
CA VAL A 281 10.43 -12.90 -3.79
C VAL A 281 11.50 -13.31 -4.79
N TRP A 282 12.17 -12.35 -5.44
CA TRP A 282 13.17 -12.60 -6.47
C TRP A 282 14.17 -13.70 -6.09
N ASP A 283 14.77 -13.57 -4.90
CA ASP A 283 15.79 -14.50 -4.42
C ASP A 283 15.21 -15.80 -3.82
N LEU A 284 13.88 -15.86 -3.64
CA LEU A 284 13.15 -17.04 -3.15
C LEU A 284 12.62 -17.93 -4.26
N LEU A 285 12.37 -17.37 -5.45
CA LEU A 285 11.85 -18.10 -6.61
C LEU A 285 12.85 -19.16 -7.09
N ARG A 286 12.34 -20.35 -7.41
CA ARG A 286 13.12 -21.44 -8.01
C ARG A 286 12.89 -21.57 -9.51
N ASP A 287 11.77 -21.05 -10.01
CA ASP A 287 11.45 -20.99 -11.43
C ASP A 287 12.18 -19.81 -12.10
N GLU A 288 13.15 -20.14 -12.97
CA GLU A 288 13.96 -19.15 -13.68
C GLU A 288 13.19 -18.43 -14.81
N ASP A 289 12.17 -19.06 -15.40
CA ASP A 289 11.31 -18.40 -16.38
C ASP A 289 10.41 -17.37 -15.68
N LEU A 290 9.94 -17.71 -14.47
CA LEU A 290 9.16 -16.79 -13.63
C LEU A 290 10.01 -15.60 -13.17
N LYS A 291 11.28 -15.84 -12.79
CA LYS A 291 12.25 -14.75 -12.57
C LYS A 291 12.41 -13.89 -13.83
N ALA A 292 12.67 -14.49 -14.99
CA ALA A 292 12.82 -13.71 -16.21
C ALA A 292 11.58 -12.82 -16.51
N ARG A 293 10.36 -13.31 -16.22
CA ARG A 293 9.12 -12.52 -16.30
C ARG A 293 9.12 -11.35 -15.30
N VAL A 294 9.40 -11.59 -14.01
CA VAL A 294 9.50 -10.54 -12.99
C VAL A 294 10.48 -9.44 -13.41
N ALA A 295 11.72 -9.82 -13.75
CA ALA A 295 12.74 -8.86 -14.15
C ALA A 295 12.31 -8.06 -15.37
N ARG A 296 11.72 -8.71 -16.37
CA ARG A 296 11.22 -8.05 -17.58
C ARG A 296 10.14 -7.02 -17.26
N HIS A 297 9.11 -7.36 -16.49
CA HIS A 297 8.04 -6.39 -16.21
C HIS A 297 8.53 -5.21 -15.37
N LEU A 298 9.34 -5.46 -14.33
CA LEU A 298 9.83 -4.39 -13.46
C LEU A 298 10.80 -3.44 -14.18
N THR A 299 11.71 -3.98 -15.00
CA THR A 299 12.64 -3.17 -15.79
C THR A 299 11.93 -2.40 -16.91
N CYS A 300 11.00 -3.02 -17.62
CA CYS A 300 10.24 -2.35 -18.67
C CYS A 300 9.30 -1.27 -18.12
N TYR A 301 8.84 -1.39 -16.87
CA TYR A 301 8.11 -0.32 -16.20
C TYR A 301 8.99 0.92 -16.04
N LEU A 302 10.17 0.77 -15.42
CA LEU A 302 11.13 1.86 -15.25
C LEU A 302 11.55 2.47 -16.59
N ASN A 303 11.89 1.63 -17.57
CA ASN A 303 12.34 2.07 -18.89
C ASN A 303 11.24 2.81 -19.67
N ARG A 304 9.96 2.57 -19.37
CA ARG A 304 8.83 3.22 -20.06
C ARG A 304 8.48 4.59 -19.49
N LEU A 305 8.95 4.93 -18.30
CA LEU A 305 8.72 6.27 -17.78
C LEU A 305 9.30 7.31 -18.73
N GLU A 306 8.56 8.38 -18.98
CA GLU A 306 9.01 9.50 -19.79
C GLU A 306 9.62 10.56 -18.89
N ARG A 307 10.91 10.85 -19.08
CA ARG A 307 11.54 11.98 -18.40
C ARG A 307 11.00 13.30 -18.97
N VAL A 308 10.57 14.19 -18.08
CA VAL A 308 10.09 15.53 -18.40
C VAL A 308 10.83 16.53 -17.53
N GLU A 309 11.27 17.63 -18.13
CA GLU A 309 11.98 18.70 -17.43
C GLU A 309 11.22 20.02 -17.55
N ILE A 310 11.11 20.75 -16.45
CA ILE A 310 10.74 22.16 -16.44
C ILE A 310 11.99 22.94 -16.02
N VAL A 311 12.54 23.76 -16.91
CA VAL A 311 13.85 24.42 -16.71
C VAL A 311 13.72 25.94 -16.55
N HIS A 312 14.78 26.58 -16.06
CA HIS A 312 14.88 28.03 -15.85
C HIS A 312 13.81 28.61 -14.93
N LEU A 313 13.30 27.86 -13.94
CA LEU A 313 12.24 28.31 -13.05
C LEU A 313 12.60 29.58 -12.27
N GLN A 314 13.88 29.79 -11.95
CA GLN A 314 14.36 30.99 -11.26
C GLN A 314 14.22 32.27 -12.11
N SER A 315 14.02 32.14 -13.42
CA SER A 315 13.71 33.29 -14.29
C SER A 315 12.33 33.90 -14.00
N ASN A 316 11.46 33.18 -13.26
CA ASN A 316 10.11 33.63 -12.92
C ASN A 316 9.74 33.17 -11.49
N PRO A 317 10.07 33.96 -10.45
CA PRO A 317 9.84 33.58 -9.05
C PRO A 317 8.39 33.27 -8.69
N THR A 318 7.43 33.97 -9.30
CA THR A 318 6.00 33.68 -9.11
C THR A 318 5.66 32.30 -9.65
N LEU A 319 6.22 31.92 -10.79
CA LEU A 319 6.00 30.60 -11.35
C LEU A 319 6.69 29.49 -10.55
N LEU A 320 7.89 29.75 -10.03
CA LEU A 320 8.57 28.84 -9.13
C LEU A 320 7.72 28.54 -7.90
N GLU A 321 7.16 29.56 -7.25
CA GLU A 321 6.25 29.41 -6.12
C GLU A 321 5.05 28.54 -6.51
N ILE A 322 4.46 28.77 -7.68
CA ILE A 322 3.31 28.01 -8.16
C ILE A 322 3.66 26.54 -8.45
N VAL A 323 4.74 26.28 -9.20
CA VAL A 323 5.16 24.92 -9.57
C VAL A 323 5.54 24.14 -8.32
N THR A 324 6.30 24.76 -7.43
CA THR A 324 6.65 24.17 -6.14
C THR A 324 5.39 23.88 -5.36
N SER A 325 4.48 24.85 -5.17
CA SER A 325 3.23 24.65 -4.40
C SER A 325 2.33 23.56 -4.99
N TYR A 326 2.23 23.45 -6.32
CA TYR A 326 1.40 22.44 -6.98
C TYR A 326 1.88 21.03 -6.69
N PHE A 327 3.17 20.78 -6.91
CA PHE A 327 3.76 19.46 -6.73
C PHE A 327 4.07 19.16 -5.26
N ALA A 328 4.17 20.20 -4.43
CA ALA A 328 4.25 20.14 -2.97
C ALA A 328 2.93 19.80 -2.30
N GLY A 329 1.77 20.23 -2.82
CA GLY A 329 0.52 20.15 -2.06
C GLY A 329 0.40 21.19 -0.93
N GLY A 330 1.13 22.31 -1.03
CA GLY A 330 0.90 23.51 -0.23
C GLY A 330 1.94 23.82 0.84
N ALA A 331 1.66 23.41 2.09
CA ALA A 331 2.49 23.76 3.24
C ALA A 331 3.74 22.87 3.35
N LEU A 332 4.87 23.50 3.62
CA LEU A 332 6.19 22.88 3.71
C LEU A 332 6.65 22.85 5.17
N ASP A 333 6.81 21.66 5.73
CA ASP A 333 7.46 21.40 7.02
C ASP A 333 8.86 20.82 6.77
N LEU A 334 9.77 21.70 6.33
CA LEU A 334 11.16 21.36 6.04
C LEU A 334 12.01 21.47 7.30
N ASP A 335 12.90 20.49 7.48
CA ASP A 335 13.93 20.57 8.50
C ASP A 335 15.02 21.58 8.13
N PRO A 336 15.75 22.15 9.11
CA PRO A 336 16.76 23.18 8.85
C PRO A 336 17.88 22.77 7.88
N ASP A 337 18.16 21.46 7.74
CA ASP A 337 19.16 20.92 6.82
C ASP A 337 18.59 20.33 5.52
N ASP A 338 17.28 20.44 5.29
CA ASP A 338 16.65 20.03 4.04
C ASP A 338 17.11 20.85 2.84
N ILE A 339 16.93 20.27 1.66
CA ILE A 339 17.17 21.00 0.41
C ILE A 339 16.20 22.19 0.29
N ASP A 340 16.75 23.37 0.02
CA ASP A 340 15.94 24.56 -0.22
C ASP A 340 15.26 24.45 -1.60
N LEU A 341 14.02 23.98 -1.59
CA LEU A 341 13.21 23.85 -2.80
C LEU A 341 12.94 25.21 -3.48
N THR A 342 13.09 26.33 -2.76
CA THR A 342 12.99 27.68 -3.36
C THR A 342 14.19 28.05 -4.23
N GLN A 343 15.27 27.27 -4.20
CA GLN A 343 16.41 27.41 -5.11
C GLN A 343 16.32 26.48 -6.33
N THR A 344 15.22 25.74 -6.48
CA THR A 344 15.03 24.85 -7.63
C THR A 344 14.95 25.66 -8.92
N ASP A 345 15.84 25.37 -9.88
CA ASP A 345 15.78 25.94 -11.23
C ASP A 345 15.28 24.93 -12.27
N THR A 346 15.35 23.63 -11.95
CA THR A 346 14.88 22.55 -12.81
C THR A 346 14.04 21.55 -12.02
N VAL A 347 12.83 21.28 -12.49
CA VAL A 347 11.99 20.19 -12.00
C VAL A 347 12.09 19.03 -12.97
N VAL A 348 12.41 17.84 -12.45
CA VAL A 348 12.51 16.60 -13.22
C VAL A 348 11.39 15.66 -12.79
N MET A 349 10.63 15.20 -13.77
CA MET A 349 9.52 14.25 -13.59
C MET A 349 9.71 13.02 -14.47
N PHE A 350 9.12 11.91 -14.05
CA PHE A 350 9.07 10.64 -14.77
C PHE A 350 7.61 10.18 -14.87
N LEU A 351 7.07 10.16 -16.08
CA LEU A 351 5.63 9.99 -16.33
C LEU A 351 5.33 8.64 -16.96
N LEU A 352 4.30 7.93 -16.49
CA LEU A 352 3.75 6.78 -17.20
C LEU A 352 2.57 7.24 -18.05
N ARG A 353 2.67 7.12 -19.39
CA ARG A 353 1.52 7.34 -20.27
C ARG A 353 0.45 6.28 -20.07
N GLY A 354 -0.79 6.71 -19.90
CA GLY A 354 -1.96 5.84 -19.80
C GLY A 354 -2.32 5.19 -21.14
N ILE A 355 -2.87 3.98 -21.07
CA ILE A 355 -3.51 3.28 -22.18
C ILE A 355 -5.02 3.53 -22.11
N ASN A 356 -5.58 4.09 -23.18
CA ASN A 356 -7.02 4.37 -23.34
C ASN A 356 -7.48 4.06 -24.78
N GLU A 357 -8.78 4.16 -25.09
CA GLU A 357 -9.28 3.80 -26.42
C GLU A 357 -8.64 4.67 -27.53
N SER A 358 -8.33 5.93 -27.23
CA SER A 358 -7.72 6.87 -28.19
C SER A 358 -6.31 6.51 -28.63
N ASN A 359 -5.52 5.80 -27.80
CA ASN A 359 -4.14 5.43 -28.10
C ASN A 359 -3.86 3.92 -28.10
N LEU A 360 -4.80 3.06 -27.72
CA LEU A 360 -4.58 1.60 -27.60
C LEU A 360 -3.98 0.97 -28.88
N ALA A 361 -4.40 1.43 -30.06
CA ALA A 361 -3.92 0.91 -31.34
C ALA A 361 -2.50 1.38 -31.72
N THR A 362 -2.03 2.49 -31.14
CA THR A 362 -0.76 3.14 -31.47
C THR A 362 0.24 3.14 -30.29
N TYR A 363 -0.18 2.67 -29.12
CA TYR A 363 0.67 2.58 -27.94
C TYR A 363 1.84 1.62 -28.21
N ASP A 364 3.06 2.06 -27.86
CA ASP A 364 4.26 1.23 -28.05
C ASP A 364 4.26 0.06 -27.06
N ALA A 365 3.94 -1.12 -27.57
CA ALA A 365 3.95 -2.37 -26.82
C ALA A 365 5.35 -2.97 -26.64
N THR A 366 6.41 -2.33 -27.16
CA THR A 366 7.79 -2.76 -26.92
C THR A 366 8.27 -2.31 -25.54
N CYS A 367 9.37 -2.93 -25.09
CA CYS A 367 10.07 -2.51 -23.88
C CYS A 367 11.20 -1.56 -24.28
N PRO A 368 11.20 -0.31 -23.79
CA PRO A 368 12.28 0.63 -24.12
C PRO A 368 13.65 0.14 -23.62
N ASP A 369 14.71 0.57 -24.31
CA ASP A 369 16.08 0.11 -24.06
C ASP A 369 16.77 0.95 -22.97
N GLY A 370 16.51 0.59 -21.71
CA GLY A 370 17.13 1.20 -20.53
C GLY A 370 16.32 2.35 -19.92
N PRO A 371 16.76 2.85 -18.75
CA PRO A 371 16.06 3.89 -18.02
C PRO A 371 16.13 5.25 -18.75
N PRO A 372 15.11 6.11 -18.60
CA PRO A 372 14.99 7.38 -19.32
C PRO A 372 15.95 8.45 -18.79
N THR A 373 17.18 8.48 -19.32
CA THR A 373 18.22 9.47 -18.96
C THR A 373 18.13 10.79 -19.73
N THR A 374 17.31 10.85 -20.77
CA THR A 374 17.13 12.06 -21.60
C THR A 374 15.68 12.52 -21.55
N ALA A 375 15.47 13.82 -21.38
CA ALA A 375 14.13 14.39 -21.39
C ALA A 375 13.42 14.14 -22.73
N ALA A 376 12.26 13.51 -22.66
CA ALA A 376 11.33 13.37 -23.77
C ALA A 376 10.58 14.69 -24.05
N ARG A 377 10.40 15.52 -23.01
CA ARG A 377 9.78 16.84 -23.08
C ARG A 377 10.54 17.81 -22.19
N ILE A 378 10.75 19.03 -22.69
CA ILE A 378 11.36 20.14 -21.94
C ILE A 378 10.42 21.32 -22.05
N TYR A 379 10.05 21.89 -20.92
CA TYR A 379 9.23 23.09 -20.79
C TYR A 379 10.11 24.20 -20.21
N ASP A 380 10.38 25.25 -20.98
CA ASP A 380 11.23 26.36 -20.54
C ASP A 380 10.36 27.43 -19.86
N ALA A 381 10.59 27.67 -18.58
CA ALA A 381 9.86 28.68 -17.81
C ALA A 381 10.08 30.12 -18.32
N ALA A 382 11.12 30.34 -19.13
CA ALA A 382 11.39 31.62 -19.79
C ALA A 382 10.59 31.82 -21.09
N ASP A 383 9.92 30.79 -21.62
CA ASP A 383 9.13 30.90 -22.85
C ASP A 383 7.80 31.62 -22.63
N GLU A 384 7.38 32.41 -23.63
CA GLU A 384 6.11 33.16 -23.58
C GLU A 384 4.87 32.24 -23.50
N ASP A 385 4.95 31.04 -24.06
CA ASP A 385 3.87 30.05 -24.08
C ASP A 385 3.92 29.07 -22.88
N PHE A 386 4.87 29.23 -21.95
CA PHE A 386 5.11 28.28 -20.88
C PHE A 386 3.83 27.95 -20.08
N LEU A 387 3.05 28.96 -19.69
CA LEU A 387 1.83 28.73 -18.89
C LEU A 387 0.82 27.86 -19.64
N ALA A 388 0.66 28.04 -20.96
CA ALA A 388 -0.24 27.21 -21.76
C ALA A 388 0.27 25.77 -21.85
N GLN A 389 1.58 25.58 -21.97
CA GLN A 389 2.21 24.25 -21.98
C GLN A 389 2.07 23.56 -20.62
N LEU A 390 2.25 24.29 -19.51
CA LEU A 390 2.05 23.78 -18.16
C LEU A 390 0.58 23.39 -17.93
N PHE A 391 -0.39 24.21 -18.36
CA PHE A 391 -1.81 23.85 -18.27
C PHE A 391 -2.15 22.61 -19.10
N ALA A 392 -1.52 22.43 -20.27
CA ALA A 392 -1.70 21.21 -21.05
C ALA A 392 -1.16 19.99 -20.29
N LEU A 393 0.04 20.09 -19.70
CA LEU A 393 0.62 19.02 -18.89
C LEU A 393 -0.24 18.69 -17.66
N VAL A 394 -0.72 19.70 -16.93
CA VAL A 394 -1.65 19.51 -15.79
C VAL A 394 -2.95 18.87 -16.28
N GLY A 395 -3.43 19.25 -17.45
CA GLY A 395 -4.60 18.64 -18.08
C GLY A 395 -4.42 17.16 -18.43
N GLU A 396 -3.20 16.75 -18.81
CA GLU A 396 -2.83 15.35 -19.06
C GLU A 396 -2.72 14.52 -17.78
N LEU A 397 -2.36 15.14 -16.65
CA LEU A 397 -2.26 14.51 -15.32
C LEU A 397 -3.60 14.42 -14.59
N THR A 398 -4.56 15.28 -14.92
CA THR A 398 -5.82 15.37 -14.18
C THR A 398 -6.77 14.26 -14.61
N GLU A 399 -7.13 13.38 -13.67
CA GLU A 399 -8.22 12.43 -13.85
C GLU A 399 -9.56 13.17 -13.87
N ASP A 400 -10.15 13.30 -15.04
CA ASP A 400 -11.52 13.80 -15.19
C ASP A 400 -12.28 12.90 -16.17
N ASP A 401 -13.15 12.04 -15.64
CA ASP A 401 -13.98 11.12 -16.41
C ASP A 401 -14.99 11.85 -17.31
N SER A 402 -15.24 13.16 -17.09
CA SER A 402 -16.07 13.99 -17.96
C SER A 402 -15.33 14.52 -19.20
N LYS A 403 -13.99 14.47 -19.22
CA LYS A 403 -13.19 14.91 -20.37
C LYS A 403 -13.10 13.81 -21.44
N PRO A 404 -13.03 14.19 -22.73
CA PRO A 404 -12.67 13.26 -23.80
C PRO A 404 -11.30 12.64 -23.53
N GLU A 405 -11.14 11.36 -23.87
CA GLU A 405 -9.85 10.69 -23.79
C GLU A 405 -8.79 11.42 -24.63
N SER A 406 -7.58 11.54 -24.07
CA SER A 406 -6.44 12.12 -24.76
C SER A 406 -5.40 11.03 -25.07
N PRO A 407 -4.80 11.00 -26.27
CA PRO A 407 -3.71 10.08 -26.55
C PRO A 407 -2.45 10.35 -25.72
N THR A 408 -2.39 11.50 -25.04
CA THR A 408 -1.31 11.92 -24.15
C THR A 408 -1.66 11.84 -22.65
N GLU A 409 -2.80 11.23 -22.29
CA GLU A 409 -3.19 11.02 -20.89
C GLU A 409 -2.07 10.32 -20.10
N ILE A 410 -1.82 10.81 -18.88
CA ILE A 410 -0.79 10.30 -17.98
C ILE A 410 -1.48 9.52 -16.87
N ALA A 411 -1.10 8.24 -16.72
CA ALA A 411 -1.64 7.39 -15.67
C ALA A 411 -1.12 7.79 -14.28
N HIS A 412 0.18 8.09 -14.17
CA HIS A 412 0.79 8.69 -12.97
C HIS A 412 2.16 9.29 -13.28
N ALA A 413 2.69 10.02 -12.31
CA ALA A 413 3.96 10.72 -12.38
C ALA A 413 4.77 10.54 -11.09
N TYR A 414 6.09 10.50 -11.23
CA TYR A 414 7.05 10.76 -10.17
C TYR A 414 7.69 12.13 -10.43
N ALA A 415 7.92 12.93 -9.39
CA ALA A 415 8.61 14.20 -9.40
C ALA A 415 9.76 14.17 -8.37
N PRO A 416 10.79 13.31 -8.56
CA PRO A 416 11.84 13.07 -7.57
C PRO A 416 12.74 14.27 -7.29
N SER A 417 12.64 15.36 -8.07
CA SER A 417 13.32 16.62 -7.78
C SER A 417 12.56 17.50 -6.77
N LEU A 418 11.32 17.13 -6.42
CA LEU A 418 10.45 17.91 -5.52
C LEU A 418 9.85 17.06 -4.39
N ARG A 419 9.33 15.86 -4.72
CA ARG A 419 8.61 15.00 -3.77
C ARG A 419 9.55 13.92 -3.20
N GLY A 420 9.84 13.99 -1.91
CA GLY A 420 10.74 13.03 -1.25
C GLY A 420 10.29 11.57 -1.34
N GLY A 421 8.98 11.32 -1.27
CA GLY A 421 8.43 9.97 -1.47
C GLY A 421 8.77 9.40 -2.85
N ASP A 422 8.55 10.17 -3.91
CA ASP A 422 8.86 9.76 -5.28
C ASP A 422 10.35 9.52 -5.51
N ALA A 423 11.19 10.34 -4.89
CA ALA A 423 12.63 10.14 -4.90
C ALA A 423 13.00 8.79 -4.29
N GLY A 424 12.43 8.46 -3.13
CA GLY A 424 12.56 7.13 -2.51
C GLY A 424 12.07 5.99 -3.41
N HIS A 425 10.92 6.15 -4.07
CA HIS A 425 10.39 5.16 -5.02
C HIS A 425 11.31 4.91 -6.20
N LEU A 426 11.79 5.94 -6.89
CA LEU A 426 12.63 5.75 -8.07
C LEU A 426 14.00 5.16 -7.73
N LEU A 427 14.57 5.55 -6.58
CA LEU A 427 15.78 4.90 -6.05
C LEU A 427 15.53 3.40 -5.80
N GLN A 428 14.39 3.05 -5.20
CA GLN A 428 13.99 1.67 -4.94
C GLN A 428 13.81 0.85 -6.23
N ILE A 429 13.04 1.37 -7.18
CA ILE A 429 12.73 0.67 -8.45
C ILE A 429 14.01 0.44 -9.27
N ALA A 430 14.88 1.46 -9.36
CA ALA A 430 16.16 1.34 -10.06
C ALA A 430 17.11 0.35 -9.35
N ALA A 431 17.14 0.35 -8.02
CA ALA A 431 17.93 -0.61 -7.25
C ALA A 431 17.44 -2.05 -7.47
N ALA A 432 16.12 -2.26 -7.49
CA ALA A 432 15.54 -3.55 -7.82
C ALA A 432 15.89 -4.01 -9.24
N ALA A 433 15.75 -3.12 -10.24
CA ALA A 433 16.13 -3.40 -11.62
C ALA A 433 17.61 -3.80 -11.74
N TRP A 434 18.51 -3.08 -11.07
CA TRP A 434 19.93 -3.42 -11.02
C TRP A 434 20.17 -4.79 -10.36
N ARG A 435 19.52 -5.07 -9.23
CA ARG A 435 19.68 -6.34 -8.52
C ARG A 435 19.23 -7.56 -9.34
N MET A 436 18.13 -7.42 -10.08
CA MET A 436 17.53 -8.50 -10.86
C MET A 436 18.31 -8.78 -12.15
N THR A 437 18.87 -7.74 -12.77
CA THR A 437 19.53 -7.86 -14.09
C THR A 437 21.06 -7.91 -14.02
N GLY A 438 21.66 -7.29 -13.01
CA GLY A 438 23.09 -7.00 -12.98
C GLY A 438 23.54 -5.98 -14.03
N ASP A 439 22.62 -5.30 -14.72
CA ASP A 439 22.93 -4.31 -15.76
C ASP A 439 23.34 -2.97 -15.11
N ASP A 440 24.59 -2.58 -15.32
CA ASP A 440 25.18 -1.36 -14.76
C ASP A 440 24.50 -0.07 -15.25
N ARG A 441 23.67 -0.10 -16.30
CA ARG A 441 22.87 1.06 -16.70
C ARG A 441 21.89 1.51 -15.62
N TYR A 442 21.32 0.58 -14.85
CA TYR A 442 20.44 0.92 -13.73
C TYR A 442 21.21 1.49 -12.55
N ARG A 443 22.42 0.98 -12.31
CA ARG A 443 23.34 1.54 -11.32
C ARG A 443 23.74 2.97 -11.69
N ALA A 444 24.16 3.19 -12.95
CA ALA A 444 24.50 4.52 -13.46
C ALA A 444 23.31 5.47 -13.40
N PHE A 445 22.09 5.00 -13.68
CA PHE A 445 20.90 5.81 -13.50
C PHE A 445 20.68 6.25 -12.04
N ILE A 446 20.99 5.41 -11.05
CA ILE A 446 20.95 5.82 -9.65
C ILE A 446 22.06 6.84 -9.34
N GLU A 447 23.32 6.51 -9.67
CA GLU A 447 24.49 7.28 -9.25
C GLU A 447 24.61 8.62 -10.00
N ASP A 448 24.47 8.61 -11.33
CA ASP A 448 24.71 9.78 -12.19
C ASP A 448 23.46 10.65 -12.35
N ASP A 449 22.30 10.02 -12.50
CA ASP A 449 21.06 10.73 -12.84
C ASP A 449 20.25 11.07 -11.58
N LEU A 450 19.74 10.08 -10.85
CA LEU A 450 18.92 10.32 -9.67
C LEU A 450 19.69 11.05 -8.57
N ILE A 451 20.90 10.59 -8.21
CA ILE A 451 21.69 11.23 -7.15
C ILE A 451 22.51 12.39 -7.72
N GLY A 452 23.30 12.16 -8.77
CA GLY A 452 24.24 13.15 -9.30
C GLY A 452 23.59 14.39 -9.92
N THR A 453 22.47 14.22 -10.62
CA THR A 453 21.80 15.31 -11.35
C THR A 453 20.57 15.84 -10.60
N ILE A 454 19.74 14.94 -10.07
CA ILE A 454 18.45 15.30 -9.45
C ILE A 454 18.58 15.53 -7.93
N ALA A 455 19.64 15.00 -7.30
CA ALA A 455 19.80 14.97 -5.84
C ALA A 455 18.64 14.24 -5.11
N ALA A 456 18.12 13.18 -5.71
CA ALA A 456 17.00 12.40 -5.19
C ALA A 456 17.23 11.86 -3.76
N ASP A 457 18.47 11.53 -3.38
CA ASP A 457 18.82 11.12 -2.02
C ASP A 457 18.59 12.23 -0.98
N ARG A 458 18.81 13.49 -1.38
CA ARG A 458 18.56 14.67 -0.53
C ARG A 458 17.11 15.11 -0.59
N VAL A 459 16.48 15.06 -1.75
CA VAL A 459 15.03 15.32 -1.87
C VAL A 459 14.24 14.28 -1.07
N ALA A 460 14.72 13.04 -0.95
CA ALA A 460 14.09 12.04 -0.09
C ALA A 460 14.00 12.46 1.38
N LEU A 461 14.88 13.37 1.86
CA LEU A 461 14.80 13.95 3.21
C LEU A 461 13.66 14.98 3.37
N THR A 462 12.89 15.27 2.31
CA THR A 462 11.64 16.03 2.43
C THR A 462 10.39 15.15 2.39
N ALA A 463 10.56 13.82 2.55
CA ALA A 463 9.42 12.92 2.62
C ALA A 463 8.52 13.34 3.80
N GLN A 464 7.20 13.39 3.64
CA GLN A 464 6.28 13.92 4.67
C GLN A 464 6.46 15.41 5.03
N ALA A 465 7.36 16.19 4.40
CA ALA A 465 7.37 17.65 4.54
C ALA A 465 6.06 18.30 4.04
N PHE A 466 5.32 17.58 3.20
CA PHE A 466 4.06 17.98 2.58
C PHE A 466 2.82 17.41 3.30
N ARG A 467 2.88 17.31 4.63
CA ARG A 467 1.85 16.66 5.44
C ARG A 467 0.74 17.67 5.79
N LEU A 468 -0.48 17.42 5.31
CA LEU A 468 -1.68 18.10 5.78
C LEU A 468 -2.01 17.69 7.23
N PRO A 469 -2.77 18.51 7.99
CA PRO A 469 -3.27 18.11 9.30
C PRO A 469 -4.01 16.76 9.26
N ASP A 470 -3.95 16.00 10.37
CA ASP A 470 -4.51 14.63 10.43
C ASP A 470 -6.01 14.54 10.06
N TRP A 471 -6.77 15.65 10.18
CA TRP A 471 -8.19 15.73 9.82
C TRP A 471 -8.49 15.73 8.33
N CYS A 472 -7.53 16.08 7.49
CA CYS A 472 -7.72 16.25 6.04
C CYS A 472 -6.57 15.67 5.22
N ILE A 473 -5.76 14.80 5.82
CA ILE A 473 -4.72 14.07 5.11
C ILE A 473 -5.25 12.72 4.63
N SER A 474 -4.81 12.32 3.44
CA SER A 474 -4.90 10.93 3.00
C SER A 474 -3.76 10.11 3.60
N PHE A 475 -4.10 9.16 4.46
CA PHE A 475 -3.15 8.20 5.07
C PHE A 475 -2.65 7.15 4.07
N TYR A 476 -3.24 7.12 2.88
CA TYR A 476 -2.93 6.17 1.83
C TYR A 476 -1.48 6.32 1.32
N GLY A 477 -0.96 7.56 1.29
CA GLY A 477 0.41 7.88 0.86
C GLY A 477 1.50 7.22 1.70
N ASP A 478 1.23 7.03 2.99
CA ASP A 478 2.18 6.44 3.94
C ASP A 478 2.49 4.99 3.59
N HIS A 479 1.47 4.21 3.19
CA HIS A 479 1.67 2.84 2.74
C HIS A 479 2.38 2.73 1.39
N ILE A 480 2.24 3.71 0.51
CA ILE A 480 2.91 3.65 -0.81
C ILE A 480 4.42 3.84 -0.59
N THR A 481 4.78 4.89 0.14
CA THR A 481 6.17 5.34 0.28
C THR A 481 6.97 4.50 1.27
N TYR A 482 6.39 4.18 2.43
CA TYR A 482 7.14 3.56 3.53
C TYR A 482 7.73 2.19 3.20
N PRO A 483 6.95 1.22 2.66
CA PRO A 483 7.47 -0.09 2.27
C PRO A 483 8.49 -0.02 1.14
N ALA A 484 8.39 0.95 0.22
CA ALA A 484 9.39 1.14 -0.82
C ALA A 484 10.74 1.56 -0.23
N ILE A 485 10.76 2.58 0.63
CA ILE A 485 11.99 3.02 1.31
C ILE A 485 12.55 1.91 2.20
N TRP A 486 11.69 1.21 2.94
CA TRP A 486 12.10 0.05 3.74
C TRP A 486 12.72 -1.05 2.87
N GLN A 487 12.10 -1.38 1.73
CA GLN A 487 12.63 -2.41 0.83
C GLN A 487 14.00 -1.99 0.28
N LEU A 488 14.15 -0.74 -0.16
CA LEU A 488 15.44 -0.19 -0.59
C LEU A 488 16.48 -0.33 0.51
N LEU A 489 16.14 0.07 1.75
CA LEU A 489 17.03 -0.10 2.90
C LEU A 489 17.42 -1.56 3.08
N THR A 490 16.50 -2.53 3.06
CA THR A 490 16.88 -3.94 3.23
C THR A 490 17.87 -4.45 2.17
N ALA A 491 17.84 -3.88 0.95
CA ALA A 491 18.76 -4.23 -0.12
C ALA A 491 20.10 -3.48 -0.05
N LEU A 492 20.08 -2.22 0.44
CA LEU A 492 21.26 -1.40 0.65
C LEU A 492 22.07 -1.96 1.83
N GLY A 493 23.14 -2.69 1.51
CA GLY A 493 24.20 -2.98 2.48
C GLY A 493 24.81 -1.68 3.06
N LYS A 494 25.81 -1.81 3.94
CA LYS A 494 26.50 -0.65 4.54
C LYS A 494 27.07 0.26 3.44
N SER A 495 26.49 1.45 3.29
CA SER A 495 26.84 2.43 2.27
C SER A 495 26.45 3.85 2.74
N PRO A 496 27.04 4.91 2.17
CA PRO A 496 26.58 6.28 2.40
C PRO A 496 25.09 6.48 2.08
N LEU A 497 24.60 5.93 0.96
CA LEU A 497 23.19 6.04 0.59
C LEU A 497 22.28 5.38 1.65
N ARG A 498 22.65 4.20 2.18
CA ARG A 498 21.90 3.57 3.27
C ARG A 498 21.76 4.51 4.47
N ARG A 499 22.83 5.22 4.85
CA ARG A 499 22.80 6.15 5.99
C ARG A 499 21.81 7.29 5.75
N THR A 500 21.81 7.87 4.56
CA THR A 500 20.83 8.90 4.18
C THR A 500 19.41 8.33 4.23
N MET A 501 19.17 7.16 3.64
CA MET A 501 17.83 6.57 3.66
C MET A 501 17.37 6.13 5.06
N LEU A 502 18.29 5.84 6.00
CA LEU A 502 17.95 5.61 7.41
C LEU A 502 17.48 6.89 8.09
N ARG A 503 18.06 8.04 7.75
CA ARG A 503 17.55 9.35 8.20
C ARG A 503 16.15 9.59 7.65
N VAL A 504 15.94 9.41 6.34
CA VAL A 504 14.59 9.49 5.73
C VAL A 504 13.59 8.57 6.45
N MET A 505 13.99 7.34 6.76
CA MET A 505 13.12 6.41 7.48
C MET A 505 12.77 6.89 8.90
N ASN A 506 13.73 7.48 9.61
CA ASN A 506 13.54 7.92 10.99
C ASN A 506 12.90 9.31 11.10
N GLU A 507 13.61 10.32 10.61
CA GLU A 507 13.28 11.74 10.75
C GLU A 507 11.99 12.04 9.98
N GLU A 508 11.96 11.69 8.69
CA GLU A 508 10.85 12.05 7.81
C GLU A 508 9.63 11.13 7.94
N MET A 509 9.85 9.83 7.89
CA MET A 509 8.72 8.91 7.85
C MET A 509 8.22 8.54 9.25
N TRP A 510 9.12 8.16 10.16
CA TRP A 510 8.71 7.68 11.47
C TRP A 510 8.28 8.81 12.40
N ASP A 511 9.14 9.80 12.61
CA ASP A 511 8.92 10.84 13.61
C ASP A 511 7.81 11.82 13.18
N LYS A 512 7.78 12.26 11.91
CA LYS A 512 6.73 13.18 11.41
C LYS A 512 5.37 12.51 11.16
N ALA A 513 5.33 11.24 10.77
CA ALA A 513 4.08 10.58 10.36
C ALA A 513 3.68 9.38 11.22
N LEU A 514 4.55 8.39 11.42
CA LEU A 514 4.11 7.04 11.80
C LEU A 514 4.19 6.71 13.28
N VAL A 515 4.97 7.44 14.08
CA VAL A 515 5.20 7.15 15.50
C VAL A 515 3.89 7.09 16.29
N THR A 516 2.90 7.91 15.92
CA THR A 516 1.58 7.93 16.56
C THR A 516 0.59 6.95 15.94
N HIS A 517 0.85 6.37 14.76
CA HIS A 517 -0.13 5.56 14.02
C HIS A 517 -0.47 4.23 14.69
N ARG A 518 0.42 3.67 15.51
CA ARG A 518 0.30 2.31 16.09
C ARG A 518 -0.01 1.21 15.05
N SER A 519 0.47 1.35 13.82
CA SER A 519 0.29 0.36 12.76
C SER A 519 1.26 -0.80 12.94
N ALA A 520 0.76 -2.04 13.06
CA ALA A 520 1.59 -3.23 13.16
C ALA A 520 2.54 -3.39 11.96
N LYS A 521 2.06 -3.08 10.75
CA LYS A 521 2.86 -3.13 9.52
C LYS A 521 4.08 -2.24 9.60
N PHE A 522 3.87 -0.96 9.89
CA PHE A 522 4.95 0.02 9.93
C PHE A 522 5.89 -0.21 11.12
N ALA A 523 5.35 -0.58 12.29
CA ALA A 523 6.16 -0.92 13.46
C ALA A 523 7.10 -2.10 13.19
N VAL A 524 6.62 -3.16 12.53
CA VAL A 524 7.45 -4.32 12.16
C VAL A 524 8.51 -3.95 11.13
N MET A 525 8.16 -3.15 10.11
CA MET A 525 9.11 -2.66 9.11
C MET A 525 10.21 -1.81 9.75
N TYR A 526 9.87 -0.84 10.61
CA TYR A 526 10.84 -0.04 11.34
C TYR A 526 11.76 -0.90 12.22
N ALA A 527 11.17 -1.75 13.06
CA ALA A 527 11.90 -2.64 13.95
C ALA A 527 12.73 -3.71 13.23
N SER A 528 12.47 -3.98 11.95
CA SER A 528 13.26 -4.96 11.18
C SER A 528 14.60 -4.41 10.67
N LEU A 529 14.80 -3.09 10.71
CA LEU A 529 16.03 -2.46 10.21
C LEU A 529 17.24 -2.63 11.15
N GLY A 530 17.00 -3.14 12.36
CA GLY A 530 18.02 -3.49 13.35
C GLY A 530 18.47 -2.31 14.20
N GLU A 531 19.39 -2.60 15.14
CA GLU A 531 20.00 -1.57 15.98
C GLU A 531 20.96 -0.72 15.16
N ASP A 532 20.54 0.51 14.87
CA ASP A 532 21.36 1.57 14.28
C ASP A 532 21.21 2.82 15.14
N ALA A 533 22.29 3.61 15.26
CA ALA A 533 22.26 4.84 16.05
C ALA A 533 21.28 5.88 15.47
N LEU A 534 20.94 5.75 14.18
CA LEU A 534 19.94 6.58 13.49
C LEU A 534 18.49 6.11 13.70
N LEU A 535 18.27 5.01 14.43
CA LEU A 535 16.93 4.48 14.73
C LEU A 535 16.72 4.41 16.25
N PRO A 536 16.68 5.54 16.97
CA PRO A 536 16.66 5.56 18.43
C PRO A 536 15.43 4.84 19.03
N ALA A 537 14.31 4.81 18.32
CA ALA A 537 13.09 4.16 18.78
C ALA A 537 13.07 2.63 18.55
N HIS A 538 14.05 2.07 17.81
CA HIS A 538 14.01 0.68 17.32
C HIS A 538 13.71 -0.33 18.43
N ALA A 539 14.43 -0.26 19.55
CA ALA A 539 14.29 -1.23 20.64
C ALA A 539 12.92 -1.17 21.32
N GLN A 540 12.37 0.04 21.49
CA GLN A 540 11.04 0.24 22.09
C GLN A 540 9.96 -0.30 21.14
N ILE A 541 10.01 0.05 19.85
CA ILE A 541 9.04 -0.41 18.86
C ILE A 541 9.08 -1.93 18.70
N ALA A 542 10.27 -2.53 18.68
CA ALA A 542 10.43 -3.98 18.67
C ALA A 542 9.75 -4.67 19.87
N ALA A 543 9.79 -4.04 21.05
CA ALA A 543 9.12 -4.54 22.25
C ALA A 543 7.59 -4.38 22.22
N ASP A 544 7.09 -3.37 21.51
CA ASP A 544 5.65 -3.07 21.41
C ASP A 544 4.93 -3.90 20.34
N VAL A 545 5.64 -4.38 19.31
CA VAL A 545 5.09 -5.17 18.18
C VAL A 545 4.17 -6.32 18.63
N PRO A 546 4.54 -7.19 19.59
CA PRO A 546 3.65 -8.27 20.05
C PRO A 546 2.32 -7.75 20.62
N ALA A 547 2.34 -6.64 21.36
CA ALA A 547 1.14 -6.06 21.95
C ALA A 547 0.23 -5.43 20.88
N ILE A 548 0.82 -4.77 19.87
CA ILE A 548 0.07 -4.22 18.74
C ILE A 548 -0.61 -5.37 17.96
N LEU A 549 0.15 -6.42 17.60
CA LEU A 549 -0.38 -7.58 16.87
C LEU A 549 -1.46 -8.34 17.65
N ALA A 550 -1.35 -8.42 18.98
CA ALA A 550 -2.35 -9.07 19.81
C ALA A 550 -3.75 -8.43 19.68
N GLY A 551 -3.83 -7.13 19.35
CA GLY A 551 -5.08 -6.40 19.11
C GLY A 551 -5.61 -6.45 17.67
N VAL A 552 -4.84 -6.93 16.70
CA VAL A 552 -5.29 -6.99 15.30
C VAL A 552 -6.19 -8.21 15.08
N GLY A 553 -7.38 -8.01 14.54
CA GLY A 553 -8.34 -9.08 14.28
C GLY A 553 -9.74 -8.56 13.94
N GLY A 554 -10.75 -9.38 14.22
CA GLY A 554 -12.16 -9.00 14.20
C GLY A 554 -12.50 -8.04 15.34
N PRO A 555 -13.79 -7.88 15.68
CA PRO A 555 -14.20 -6.95 16.72
C PRO A 555 -13.80 -7.41 18.11
N VAL A 556 -13.84 -6.47 19.06
CA VAL A 556 -13.56 -6.73 20.47
C VAL A 556 -14.37 -7.94 20.94
N GLY A 557 -13.69 -8.93 21.54
CA GLY A 557 -14.30 -10.18 21.99
C GLY A 557 -14.35 -11.29 20.93
N SER A 558 -14.06 -11.00 19.66
CA SER A 558 -14.05 -11.99 18.57
C SER A 558 -12.89 -11.75 17.58
N LEU A 559 -11.66 -11.66 18.08
CA LEU A 559 -10.48 -11.37 17.25
C LEU A 559 -10.16 -12.46 16.21
N GLU A 560 -10.70 -13.68 16.37
CA GLU A 560 -10.59 -14.77 15.39
C GLU A 560 -11.63 -14.68 14.26
N ALA A 561 -12.68 -13.88 14.41
CA ALA A 561 -13.65 -13.66 13.33
C ALA A 561 -12.98 -12.96 12.15
N PRO A 562 -13.40 -13.25 10.90
CA PRO A 562 -12.88 -12.51 9.75
C PRO A 562 -13.17 -11.02 9.89
N ARG A 563 -12.35 -10.20 9.26
CA ARG A 563 -12.53 -8.76 9.32
C ARG A 563 -13.66 -8.32 8.39
N ARG A 564 -14.70 -7.70 8.95
CA ARG A 564 -15.82 -7.14 8.19
C ARG A 564 -16.11 -5.71 8.63
N THR A 565 -16.94 -5.00 7.87
CA THR A 565 -17.44 -3.66 8.18
C THR A 565 -18.40 -3.65 9.37
N TYR A 566 -17.94 -4.07 10.56
CA TYR A 566 -18.74 -4.08 11.78
C TYR A 566 -19.00 -2.66 12.26
N ASP A 567 -20.19 -2.44 12.81
CA ASP A 567 -20.53 -1.15 13.40
C ASP A 567 -19.63 -0.88 14.63
N LEU A 568 -18.99 0.29 14.64
CA LEU A 568 -18.26 0.82 15.79
C LEU A 568 -18.83 2.19 16.13
N PRO A 569 -19.88 2.26 16.97
CA PRO A 569 -20.50 3.53 17.32
C PRO A 569 -19.48 4.48 17.95
N ARG A 570 -19.41 5.73 17.48
CA ARG A 570 -18.47 6.75 17.97
C ARG A 570 -18.50 6.89 19.50
N ALA A 571 -19.68 6.81 20.11
CA ALA A 571 -19.85 6.85 21.57
C ALA A 571 -19.08 5.74 22.30
N GLU A 572 -19.09 4.53 21.74
CA GLU A 572 -18.41 3.36 22.32
C GLU A 572 -16.90 3.47 22.15
N VAL A 573 -16.43 3.95 20.98
CA VAL A 573 -15.00 4.21 20.75
C VAL A 573 -14.48 5.28 21.71
N VAL A 574 -15.19 6.39 21.88
CA VAL A 574 -14.82 7.47 22.83
C VAL A 574 -14.78 6.95 24.27
N ALA A 575 -15.77 6.13 24.67
CA ALA A 575 -15.78 5.52 25.99
C ALA A 575 -14.57 4.59 26.20
N ALA A 576 -14.27 3.73 25.23
CA ALA A 576 -13.14 2.80 25.26
C ALA A 576 -11.79 3.53 25.31
N LEU A 577 -11.65 4.68 24.64
CA LEU A 577 -10.46 5.52 24.73
C LEU A 577 -10.25 6.08 26.13
N SER A 578 -11.33 6.61 26.72
CA SER A 578 -11.30 7.12 28.10
C SER A 578 -10.89 6.03 29.10
N GLU A 579 -11.44 4.83 28.97
CA GLU A 579 -11.07 3.67 29.79
C GLU A 579 -9.60 3.24 29.59
N ALA A 580 -9.08 3.36 28.36
CA ALA A 580 -7.68 3.11 28.04
C ALA A 580 -6.73 4.25 28.44
N GLY A 581 -7.24 5.35 29.00
CA GLY A 581 -6.44 6.53 29.35
C GLY A 581 -5.89 7.28 28.13
N LEU A 582 -6.53 7.14 26.98
CA LEU A 582 -6.16 7.82 25.74
C LEU A 582 -6.98 9.09 25.57
N ALA A 583 -6.31 10.20 25.26
CA ALA A 583 -6.95 11.49 25.06
C ALA A 583 -7.54 11.63 23.64
N THR A 584 -8.56 12.46 23.52
CA THR A 584 -9.02 13.02 22.25
C THR A 584 -8.42 14.41 22.06
N ARG A 585 -8.22 14.85 20.82
CA ARG A 585 -7.71 16.17 20.45
C ARG A 585 -8.66 16.85 19.47
N CYS A 586 -8.95 18.12 19.71
CA CYS A 586 -9.64 18.99 18.75
C CYS A 586 -8.63 19.65 17.80
N PRO A 587 -9.00 19.94 16.55
CA PRO A 587 -8.15 20.74 15.69
C PRO A 587 -8.02 22.15 16.26
N THR A 588 -6.85 22.75 16.08
CA THR A 588 -6.69 24.19 16.28
C THR A 588 -7.34 24.95 15.12
N GLU A 589 -7.67 26.23 15.30
CA GLU A 589 -8.19 27.08 14.20
C GLU A 589 -7.22 27.12 13.00
N GLY A 590 -5.91 27.07 13.25
CA GLY A 590 -4.91 27.03 12.19
C GLY A 590 -4.84 25.68 11.46
N GLU A 591 -5.12 24.57 12.13
CA GLU A 591 -5.25 23.26 11.46
C GLU A 591 -6.53 23.19 10.64
N ARG A 592 -7.66 23.66 11.19
CA ARG A 592 -8.93 23.76 10.46
C ARG A 592 -8.78 24.63 9.22
N ALA A 593 -8.23 25.83 9.35
CA ALA A 593 -7.99 26.73 8.22
C ALA A 593 -7.13 26.07 7.12
N ARG A 594 -6.07 25.32 7.50
CA ARG A 594 -5.24 24.58 6.54
C ARG A 594 -6.01 23.48 5.79
N CYS A 595 -7.03 22.90 6.41
CA CYS A 595 -7.91 21.94 5.75
C CYS A 595 -8.95 22.64 4.84
N GLU A 596 -9.60 23.70 5.32
CA GLU A 596 -10.82 24.25 4.73
C GLU A 596 -10.60 25.41 3.75
N ASP A 597 -9.58 26.24 3.98
CA ASP A 597 -9.33 27.44 3.14
C ASP A 597 -9.00 27.07 1.68
N GLY A 598 -8.70 25.80 1.44
CA GLY A 598 -8.21 25.31 0.17
C GLY A 598 -6.85 25.89 -0.16
N GLN A 599 -6.43 25.67 -1.40
CA GLN A 599 -5.17 26.22 -1.90
C GLN A 599 -5.37 26.77 -3.30
N THR A 600 -4.65 27.84 -3.62
CA THR A 600 -4.65 28.35 -4.99
C THR A 600 -3.46 27.75 -5.74
N ILE A 601 -3.76 26.94 -6.74
CA ILE A 601 -2.77 26.32 -7.61
C ILE A 601 -2.93 26.95 -8.99
N LEU A 602 -1.91 27.65 -9.49
CA LEU A 602 -1.97 28.32 -10.80
C LEU A 602 -3.12 29.35 -10.91
N GLY A 603 -3.50 29.99 -9.80
CA GLY A 603 -4.67 30.88 -9.77
C GLY A 603 -6.02 30.15 -9.80
N ILE A 604 -6.02 28.81 -9.78
CA ILE A 604 -7.20 27.96 -9.67
C ILE A 604 -7.38 27.58 -8.21
N PRO A 605 -8.51 27.94 -7.57
CA PRO A 605 -8.81 27.48 -6.23
C PRO A 605 -9.06 25.97 -6.27
N VAL A 606 -8.21 25.21 -5.59
CA VAL A 606 -8.49 23.84 -5.16
C VAL A 606 -9.23 23.96 -3.85
N ALA A 607 -10.45 23.41 -3.81
CA ALA A 607 -11.27 23.43 -2.61
C ALA A 607 -10.55 22.69 -1.48
N GLY A 608 -10.65 23.25 -0.27
CA GLY A 608 -10.27 22.54 0.93
C GLY A 608 -11.19 21.35 1.20
N GLU A 609 -10.81 20.54 2.17
CA GLU A 609 -11.70 19.53 2.73
C GLU A 609 -12.45 20.15 3.90
N ASP A 610 -13.78 20.26 3.75
CA ASP A 610 -14.65 20.75 4.81
C ASP A 610 -14.68 19.74 5.96
N ILE A 611 -14.01 20.06 7.06
CA ILE A 611 -14.00 19.24 8.29
C ILE A 611 -14.99 19.75 9.34
N SER A 612 -15.53 20.95 9.14
CA SER A 612 -16.53 21.58 9.98
C SER A 612 -17.94 21.25 9.56
N HIS A 613 -18.83 21.24 10.55
CA HIS A 613 -20.25 20.98 10.37
C HIS A 613 -21.07 21.69 11.45
N PRO A 614 -22.39 21.81 11.27
CA PRO A 614 -23.27 22.26 12.34
C PRO A 614 -23.13 21.37 13.57
N CYS A 615 -23.05 21.97 14.75
CA CYS A 615 -22.96 21.24 16.01
C CYS A 615 -24.23 20.41 16.26
N ASP A 616 -24.07 19.11 16.52
CA ASP A 616 -25.15 18.17 16.77
C ASP A 616 -25.07 17.47 18.14
N GLY A 617 -24.02 17.74 18.92
CA GLY A 617 -23.82 17.21 20.26
C GLY A 617 -23.32 15.77 20.27
N ARG A 618 -22.78 15.26 19.16
CA ARG A 618 -22.20 13.91 19.13
C ARG A 618 -20.99 13.79 20.06
N PRO A 619 -20.66 12.58 20.55
CA PRO A 619 -19.53 12.38 21.45
C PRO A 619 -18.21 12.86 20.83
N ALA A 620 -17.40 13.54 21.64
CA ALA A 620 -16.11 14.12 21.21
C ALA A 620 -16.23 15.07 20.00
N GLU A 621 -17.28 15.89 19.98
CA GLU A 621 -17.43 17.04 19.10
C GLU A 621 -16.72 18.27 19.70
N CYS A 622 -16.06 19.05 18.85
CA CYS A 622 -15.27 20.23 19.22
C CYS A 622 -15.94 21.50 18.70
N VAL A 623 -16.39 22.37 19.61
CA VAL A 623 -16.97 23.68 19.23
C VAL A 623 -15.84 24.66 18.90
N MET A 624 -15.84 25.14 17.66
CA MET A 624 -14.86 26.09 17.12
C MET A 624 -15.24 27.54 17.43
N ALA A 625 -14.34 28.50 17.19
CA ALA A 625 -14.51 29.90 17.59
C ALA A 625 -15.69 30.61 16.90
N ASP A 626 -16.07 30.16 15.70
CA ASP A 626 -17.23 30.65 14.94
C ASP A 626 -18.55 29.98 15.32
N GLY A 627 -18.53 29.01 16.24
CA GLY A 627 -19.68 28.26 16.69
C GLY A 627 -20.05 27.07 15.81
N GLU A 628 -19.27 26.78 14.77
CA GLU A 628 -19.33 25.49 14.08
C GLU A 628 -18.61 24.41 14.90
N CYS A 629 -18.76 23.15 14.49
CA CYS A 629 -18.16 22.02 15.15
C CYS A 629 -17.30 21.20 14.21
N THR A 630 -16.24 20.61 14.75
CA THR A 630 -15.42 19.59 14.10
C THR A 630 -15.42 18.32 14.93
N ASP A 631 -15.15 17.18 14.31
CA ASP A 631 -14.93 15.94 15.04
C ASP A 631 -13.53 15.94 15.68
N ALA A 632 -13.45 15.67 16.98
CA ALA A 632 -12.18 15.33 17.60
C ALA A 632 -11.62 14.04 16.97
N LEU A 633 -10.30 13.94 16.97
CA LEU A 633 -9.55 12.71 16.67
C LEU A 633 -8.97 12.12 17.97
N ALA A 634 -8.61 10.85 17.96
CA ALA A 634 -7.77 10.30 19.02
C ALA A 634 -6.37 10.94 18.97
N ALA A 635 -5.80 11.32 20.12
CA ALA A 635 -4.48 11.97 20.17
C ALA A 635 -3.32 11.04 19.78
N GLN A 636 -3.58 9.72 19.72
CA GLN A 636 -2.70 8.70 19.18
C GLN A 636 -3.57 7.71 18.40
N GLY A 637 -2.95 6.98 17.48
CA GLY A 637 -3.63 5.98 16.65
C GLY A 637 -4.37 4.99 17.53
N LEU A 638 -5.62 4.73 17.16
CA LEU A 638 -6.51 3.85 17.88
C LEU A 638 -5.88 2.44 17.98
N PRO A 639 -6.08 1.74 19.11
CA PRO A 639 -5.84 0.31 19.17
C PRO A 639 -6.49 -0.40 17.97
N PRO A 640 -5.84 -1.38 17.32
CA PRO A 640 -6.34 -1.96 16.08
C PRO A 640 -7.80 -2.43 16.12
N GLN A 641 -8.23 -3.01 17.24
CA GLN A 641 -9.59 -3.48 17.47
C GLN A 641 -10.66 -2.38 17.59
N LEU A 642 -10.25 -1.12 17.71
CA LEU A 642 -11.12 0.06 17.76
C LEU A 642 -11.10 0.87 16.47
N ARG A 643 -10.27 0.51 15.49
CA ARG A 643 -10.21 1.21 14.21
C ARG A 643 -11.39 0.87 13.33
N GLN A 644 -11.78 1.85 12.52
CA GLN A 644 -12.71 1.65 11.43
C GLN A 644 -12.30 0.45 10.59
N TYR A 645 -13.31 -0.36 10.24
CA TYR A 645 -13.14 -1.48 9.35
C TYR A 645 -13.27 -1.03 7.91
N ALA A 646 -12.25 -1.31 7.12
CA ALA A 646 -12.26 -1.17 5.67
C ALA A 646 -11.45 -2.33 5.06
N ASP A 647 -11.17 -2.21 3.76
CA ASP A 647 -10.19 -3.00 3.00
C ASP A 647 -8.88 -3.24 3.77
N PHE A 648 -8.19 -2.17 4.20
CA PHE A 648 -6.94 -2.26 4.96
C PHE A 648 -6.84 -1.18 6.03
N MET A 649 -6.24 -1.49 7.19
CA MET A 649 -6.09 -0.52 8.30
C MET A 649 -5.20 0.64 7.94
N TRP A 650 -4.16 0.37 7.16
CA TRP A 650 -3.17 1.35 6.77
C TRP A 650 -3.68 2.29 5.68
N GLN A 651 -4.86 2.04 5.09
CA GLN A 651 -5.51 2.94 4.13
C GLN A 651 -6.42 3.98 4.79
N ARG A 652 -6.72 3.82 6.08
CA ARG A 652 -7.69 4.63 6.79
C ARG A 652 -7.02 5.45 7.86
N ASP A 653 -7.68 6.54 8.23
CA ASP A 653 -7.28 7.39 9.33
C ASP A 653 -7.16 6.54 10.62
N PRO A 654 -5.95 6.40 11.19
CA PRO A 654 -5.75 5.63 12.40
C PRO A 654 -6.34 6.33 13.64
N PHE A 655 -6.74 7.60 13.56
CA PHE A 655 -7.21 8.43 14.65
C PHE A 655 -8.74 8.64 14.66
N SER A 656 -9.41 8.44 13.52
CA SER A 656 -10.85 8.65 13.37
C SER A 656 -11.68 7.74 14.27
N MET A 657 -12.61 8.34 15.01
CA MET A 657 -13.47 7.65 15.99
C MET A 657 -14.87 7.37 15.41
N GLY A 658 -15.12 6.09 15.14
CA GLY A 658 -16.38 5.59 14.58
C GLY A 658 -16.45 5.74 13.05
N ASP A 659 -17.56 5.30 12.47
CA ASP A 659 -17.79 5.37 11.03
C ASP A 659 -19.23 5.79 10.72
N PRO A 660 -19.46 6.95 10.08
CA PRO A 660 -20.81 7.37 9.70
C PRO A 660 -21.40 6.52 8.56
N ASN A 661 -20.59 5.72 7.87
CA ASN A 661 -20.96 4.90 6.71
C ASN A 661 -20.86 3.40 6.99
N ALA A 662 -20.77 2.98 8.26
CA ALA A 662 -20.70 1.58 8.62
C ALA A 662 -21.89 0.80 8.05
N VAL A 663 -21.60 -0.32 7.41
CA VAL A 663 -22.58 -1.23 6.84
C VAL A 663 -22.39 -2.60 7.48
N ASP A 664 -22.96 -2.76 8.68
CA ASP A 664 -22.71 -3.88 9.60
C ASP A 664 -22.49 -5.22 8.91
N GLY A 665 -21.23 -5.65 8.86
CA GLY A 665 -20.84 -6.96 8.36
C GLY A 665 -21.16 -7.27 6.89
N THR A 666 -21.49 -6.28 6.05
CA THR A 666 -21.87 -6.51 4.64
C THR A 666 -20.68 -6.62 3.68
N ARG A 667 -19.48 -6.25 4.13
CA ARG A 667 -18.22 -6.45 3.40
C ARG A 667 -17.20 -7.15 4.28
N GLN A 668 -16.46 -8.10 3.71
CA GLN A 668 -15.32 -8.75 4.34
C GLN A 668 -14.04 -8.35 3.60
N SER A 669 -13.09 -7.82 4.36
CA SER A 669 -11.80 -7.42 3.83
C SER A 669 -10.80 -8.58 3.80
N PRO A 670 -9.68 -8.45 3.07
CA PRO A 670 -8.75 -9.56 2.86
C PRO A 670 -8.04 -10.05 4.13
N GLY A 671 -8.00 -9.24 5.19
CA GLY A 671 -7.38 -9.61 6.47
C GLY A 671 -5.85 -9.65 6.48
N ARG A 672 -5.18 -9.21 5.39
CA ARG A 672 -3.72 -9.22 5.30
C ARG A 672 -3.04 -8.21 6.24
N ASP A 673 -3.78 -7.28 6.84
CA ASP A 673 -3.31 -6.41 7.94
C ASP A 673 -2.80 -7.18 9.16
N LEU A 674 -3.25 -8.42 9.37
CA LEU A 674 -2.74 -9.30 10.43
C LEU A 674 -1.59 -10.16 9.91
N SER A 675 -1.82 -10.91 8.84
CA SER A 675 -0.89 -11.97 8.47
C SER A 675 0.41 -11.45 7.88
N GLU A 676 0.40 -10.37 7.10
CA GLU A 676 1.63 -9.71 6.61
C GLU A 676 2.57 -9.31 7.77
N PRO A 677 2.17 -8.42 8.72
CA PRO A 677 3.08 -8.05 9.80
C PRO A 677 3.38 -9.19 10.76
N TYR A 678 2.48 -10.16 10.96
CA TYR A 678 2.77 -11.33 11.80
C TYR A 678 3.91 -12.18 11.22
N TRP A 679 3.84 -12.55 9.93
CA TRP A 679 4.88 -13.37 9.31
C TRP A 679 6.20 -12.62 9.19
N MET A 680 6.16 -11.31 8.91
CA MET A 680 7.34 -10.44 8.97
C MET A 680 7.94 -10.43 10.40
N ALA A 681 7.14 -10.19 11.43
CA ALA A 681 7.60 -10.15 12.81
C ALA A 681 8.21 -11.48 13.27
N ARG A 682 7.65 -12.61 12.81
CA ARG A 682 8.21 -13.96 13.03
C ARG A 682 9.57 -14.13 12.37
N TYR A 683 9.73 -13.69 11.11
CA TYR A 683 11.00 -13.77 10.40
C TYR A 683 12.10 -12.94 11.09
N TYR A 684 11.77 -11.71 11.50
CA TYR A 684 12.70 -10.82 12.18
C TYR A 684 12.87 -11.12 13.69
N GLY A 685 12.18 -12.13 14.23
CA GLY A 685 12.29 -12.51 15.63
C GLY A 685 11.66 -11.54 16.64
N LEU A 686 10.78 -10.65 16.18
CA LEU A 686 10.05 -9.68 17.00
C LEU A 686 8.89 -10.33 17.77
N VAL A 687 8.35 -11.44 17.24
CA VAL A 687 7.34 -12.27 17.90
C VAL A 687 7.90 -13.66 18.11
N ARG A 688 7.71 -14.19 19.32
CA ARG A 688 8.03 -15.57 19.69
C ARG A 688 6.77 -16.42 19.72
N GLY A 689 6.96 -17.74 19.72
CA GLY A 689 5.88 -18.69 19.79
C GLY A 689 5.52 -19.20 18.41
N GLY A 690 5.43 -20.53 18.31
CA GLY A 690 5.15 -21.23 17.07
C GLY A 690 6.40 -21.60 16.27
N GLU A 691 7.59 -21.55 16.88
CA GLU A 691 8.83 -22.08 16.32
C GLU A 691 8.66 -23.57 15.99
N GLY A 692 9.13 -23.97 14.80
CA GLY A 692 8.95 -25.34 14.30
C GLY A 692 7.49 -25.75 14.05
N ARG A 693 6.51 -24.84 14.14
CA ARG A 693 5.11 -25.13 13.80
C ARG A 693 4.87 -24.87 12.32
N VAL A 694 4.39 -25.88 11.62
CA VAL A 694 4.05 -25.82 10.21
C VAL A 694 2.72 -26.51 9.94
N LEU A 695 2.12 -26.23 8.79
CA LEU A 695 0.92 -26.94 8.34
C LEU A 695 1.30 -28.24 7.62
N ALA A 696 0.67 -29.34 8.02
CA ALA A 696 0.81 -30.64 7.36
C ALA A 696 -0.51 -31.42 7.33
N TRP A 697 -0.65 -32.33 6.37
CA TRP A 697 -1.80 -33.22 6.29
C TRP A 697 -1.77 -34.28 7.39
N ARG A 698 -2.84 -34.32 8.17
CA ARG A 698 -3.07 -35.26 9.27
C ARG A 698 -4.22 -36.19 8.91
N ASP A 699 -4.02 -37.50 9.02
CA ASP A 699 -5.12 -38.46 8.98
C ASP A 699 -6.07 -38.23 10.19
N THR A 700 -7.35 -38.08 9.89
CA THR A 700 -8.40 -37.88 10.90
C THR A 700 -8.95 -39.19 11.47
N GLY A 701 -8.64 -40.32 10.82
CA GLY A 701 -9.21 -41.65 11.10
C GLY A 701 -10.63 -41.84 10.55
N GLY A 702 -11.17 -40.86 9.82
CA GLY A 702 -12.47 -40.93 9.14
C GLY A 702 -12.36 -41.44 7.70
N SER A 703 -13.43 -42.05 7.20
CA SER A 703 -13.56 -42.42 5.78
C SER A 703 -14.23 -41.31 4.99
N CYS A 704 -13.88 -41.19 3.71
CA CYS A 704 -14.50 -40.24 2.79
C CYS A 704 -15.97 -40.54 2.40
N GLU A 705 -16.53 -41.67 2.86
CA GLU A 705 -17.89 -42.12 2.52
C GLU A 705 -18.96 -41.75 3.56
N GLU A 706 -18.60 -41.01 4.61
CA GLU A 706 -19.53 -40.41 5.60
C GLU A 706 -19.75 -38.92 5.31
#